data_AF-A0A7Y4ZMW3-F1
#
_entry.id   AF-A0A7Y4ZMW3-F1
#
_cell.length_a   1.000
_cell.length_b   1.000
_cell.length_c   1.000
_cell.angle_alpha   90.00
_cell.angle_beta   90.00
_cell.angle_gamma   90.00
#
_symmetry.space_group_name_H-M   'P 1'
#
loop_
_entity.id
_entity.type
_entity.pdbx_description
1 polymer ?
#
loop_
_entity_poly.entity_id
_entity_poly.type
_entity_poly.pdbx_seq_one_letter_code
_entity_poly.pdbx_strand_id
1 'polypeptide(L)'
;PGPGPGAGGVWGFAELHAHLAAHLAYGSNANGDEGIFYGKPGVKLEDNTVASDLAPCNREKHSGFDGDPVRHETRQLIMSKVNQIIGGTHGSSGFPKFETWPNAMNGNHQQMHITWLRRAYEGGLRVLVASVVQNLSFATLWNRGTNFTAPSIQVSSADEMATAIKQADYIKKVALANPSWMKVVLTPAEAREAARDNKLAVILGTELDTLNVNQLLELKNRHGIRLVIPVHMANNSIAGTAAYGDIFNTHNYLVNHEFIHVVADPLLAFRFGVPQIPRVEGSIALWDGPGSIKPTEVDRGQYCALGYECCAGTQRVSGCVPTGQGEKNEKGLVDEAGMKRLMAEGMLIDIAHMSDRGQDATATLADRFSYPLLDSHTGVRGDGERAHDERAIRASLVTRMARNGGVIGIGTGGSTAGGFDAASPKMVFHQGPDGNTALIPRNGSSLLHNDKTYARLTGEQKTLAVAVGPLDAPETSSCERISFTMKTGGDDLRGGGDDAVAHVTLRSRVVAIPLSKGAGWGNNSTNTIPGDLPAGTKVSDIRDIAIVHTGRNGGGFNQADNWNLDGFRAECSDGAQTILNMSGAPIMRFTGDNKRFDANVAPGGSGEIRRLLFTIRTGGDDLRGGGDNAIGVVRVNGREIECPLNAGRNWGNGSVNTVGCDLPAGTQRSAIQRISVRTTFGGGMGGDNWNMDGILVTGEQPARTLAALEGTPLVRFTAEQRVRHLYTPRLSPVFAAPERESNPSVMRIWIATQADDLRGENDNATAIVTFRGGARQEVPLNRGGKWGPESRYNVVFKLDGTHTYRDIVSFGIRTTFTGGVAGDNWDVASLDLEAVEDPLDAWGRELRKVQTATGGAKVAIGTDLNGFAPQVPLTTTRVTYPMALPAAFGRSVTLQQSVTGTRRFGVSEDGIAHIGMIPDFLVAAAARGVNVAPIYRSAEETIVMWEKAEAAARSVR
;
A
#
# COMPACT_ATOMS: atom_id res chain seq x y z
N PRO A 1 24.89 -0.19 33.82
CA PRO A 1 24.02 -0.39 35.00
C PRO A 1 23.67 0.97 35.64
N GLY A 2 22.53 1.55 35.26
CA GLY A 2 21.98 2.75 35.91
C GLY A 2 21.36 2.41 37.28
N PRO A 3 20.99 3.41 38.09
CA PRO A 3 20.43 3.18 39.41
C PRO A 3 19.14 2.36 39.24
N GLY A 4 19.02 1.28 40.03
CA GLY A 4 17.78 0.49 40.07
C GLY A 4 16.58 1.36 40.44
N PRO A 5 15.35 0.91 40.15
CA PRO A 5 14.15 1.63 40.57
C PRO A 5 14.23 1.85 42.08
N GLY A 6 14.27 3.11 42.50
CA GLY A 6 14.08 3.46 43.91
C GLY A 6 12.80 2.80 44.41
N ALA A 7 12.76 2.49 45.71
CA ALA A 7 11.80 1.62 46.38
C ALA A 7 10.30 2.07 46.35
N GLY A 8 9.80 2.66 45.27
CA GLY A 8 8.41 3.10 45.11
C GLY A 8 7.91 3.38 43.68
N GLY A 9 8.70 3.16 42.62
CA GLY A 9 8.29 3.38 41.20
C GLY A 9 7.63 2.16 40.55
N VAL A 10 6.68 2.39 39.63
CA VAL A 10 5.95 1.34 38.89
C VAL A 10 6.82 0.80 37.75
N TRP A 11 7.17 -0.48 37.78
CA TRP A 11 7.76 -1.16 36.62
C TRP A 11 6.68 -1.77 35.73
N GLY A 12 6.85 -1.65 34.41
CA GLY A 12 5.92 -2.12 33.41
C GLY A 12 5.76 -1.09 32.30
N PHE A 13 5.17 -1.51 31.18
CA PHE A 13 4.93 -0.60 30.06
C PHE A 13 3.50 -0.05 30.07
N ALA A 14 3.36 1.12 29.47
CA ALA A 14 2.10 1.75 29.12
C ALA A 14 1.79 1.50 27.64
N GLU A 15 0.54 1.17 27.36
CA GLU A 15 -0.09 1.32 26.05
C GLU A 15 -0.88 2.63 26.09
N LEU A 16 -0.44 3.63 25.34
CA LEU A 16 -0.97 4.98 25.39
C LEU A 16 -2.16 5.22 24.46
N HIS A 17 -2.45 4.29 23.53
CA HIS A 17 -3.58 4.44 22.64
C HIS A 17 -4.06 3.10 22.07
N ALA A 18 -5.20 2.61 22.53
CA ALA A 18 -5.86 1.44 21.94
C ALA A 18 -7.39 1.48 22.15
N HIS A 19 -8.13 0.79 21.27
CA HIS A 19 -9.60 0.85 21.25
C HIS A 19 -10.25 -0.47 21.66
N LEU A 20 -10.31 -0.72 22.97
CA LEU A 20 -10.96 -1.93 23.52
C LEU A 20 -12.42 -2.09 23.06
N ALA A 21 -13.15 -0.98 22.94
CA ALA A 21 -14.60 -0.96 22.67
C ALA A 21 -14.98 -0.58 21.22
N ALA A 22 -14.04 -0.63 20.26
CA ALA A 22 -14.27 -0.22 18.86
C ALA A 22 -15.48 -0.91 18.17
N HIS A 23 -15.81 -2.14 18.57
CA HIS A 23 -17.01 -2.86 18.11
C HIS A 23 -18.33 -2.13 18.38
N LEU A 24 -18.36 -1.13 19.27
CA LEU A 24 -19.53 -0.30 19.56
C LEU A 24 -19.53 1.04 18.80
N ALA A 25 -18.51 1.28 17.96
CA ALA A 25 -18.37 2.44 17.09
C ALA A 25 -18.72 2.09 15.63
N TYR A 26 -18.35 2.96 14.68
CA TYR A 26 -18.35 2.68 13.23
C TYR A 26 -19.66 2.11 12.68
N GLY A 27 -20.78 2.69 13.10
CA GLY A 27 -22.12 2.34 12.62
C GLY A 27 -22.76 1.13 13.31
N SER A 28 -22.08 0.48 14.26
CA SER A 28 -22.67 -0.67 14.97
C SER A 28 -23.94 -0.34 15.73
N ASN A 29 -24.83 -1.33 15.85
CA ASN A 29 -26.03 -1.23 16.66
C ASN A 29 -25.71 -1.30 18.17
N ALA A 30 -26.73 -1.23 19.03
CA ALA A 30 -26.57 -1.20 20.49
C ALA A 30 -25.77 -2.40 21.05
N ASN A 31 -25.81 -3.56 20.39
CA ASN A 31 -25.13 -4.79 20.81
C ASN A 31 -23.70 -4.91 20.28
N GLY A 32 -23.24 -3.93 19.48
CA GLY A 32 -21.95 -3.96 18.80
C GLY A 32 -21.93 -4.91 17.61
N ASP A 33 -23.09 -5.13 17.00
CA ASP A 33 -23.27 -5.94 15.80
C ASP A 33 -23.59 -5.05 14.59
N GLU A 34 -23.50 -5.62 13.39
CA GLU A 34 -23.85 -4.96 12.12
C GLU A 34 -23.08 -3.66 11.82
N GLY A 35 -21.92 -3.45 12.45
CA GLY A 35 -21.02 -2.33 12.15
C GLY A 35 -19.91 -2.71 11.17
N ILE A 36 -19.09 -1.73 10.79
CA ILE A 36 -17.87 -1.94 9.99
C ILE A 36 -16.89 -2.86 10.74
N PHE A 37 -16.83 -2.73 12.06
CA PHE A 37 -15.92 -3.48 12.91
C PHE A 37 -16.57 -4.78 13.40
N TYR A 38 -15.88 -5.92 13.25
CA TYR A 38 -16.41 -7.24 13.60
C TYR A 38 -15.69 -7.90 14.78
N GLY A 39 -16.47 -8.58 15.61
CA GLY A 39 -15.98 -9.32 16.78
C GLY A 39 -16.03 -8.49 18.07
N LYS A 40 -16.10 -9.18 19.21
CA LYS A 40 -16.31 -8.59 20.54
C LYS A 40 -15.09 -8.83 21.42
N PRO A 41 -14.75 -7.91 22.33
CA PRO A 41 -13.58 -8.07 23.18
C PRO A 41 -13.84 -9.01 24.36
N GLY A 42 -15.07 -9.49 24.56
CA GLY A 42 -15.47 -10.20 25.77
C GLY A 42 -15.53 -9.27 26.98
N VAL A 43 -16.25 -9.72 28.02
CA VAL A 43 -16.43 -8.91 29.25
C VAL A 43 -15.62 -9.48 30.39
N LYS A 44 -15.83 -10.75 30.73
CA LYS A 44 -15.26 -11.39 31.91
C LYS A 44 -14.33 -12.51 31.48
N LEU A 45 -13.11 -12.55 32.03
CA LEU A 45 -12.09 -13.50 31.63
C LEU A 45 -12.53 -14.96 31.84
N GLU A 46 -13.23 -15.25 32.94
CA GLU A 46 -13.62 -16.61 33.33
C GLU A 46 -14.75 -17.19 32.46
N ASP A 47 -15.52 -16.35 31.78
CA ASP A 47 -16.65 -16.81 30.96
C ASP A 47 -16.17 -17.48 29.65
N ASN A 48 -14.91 -17.24 29.25
CA ASN A 48 -14.26 -17.84 28.08
C ASN A 48 -15.11 -17.80 26.79
N THR A 49 -15.56 -16.61 26.42
CA THR A 49 -16.49 -16.35 25.30
C THR A 49 -15.82 -16.28 23.93
N VAL A 50 -14.55 -16.70 23.80
CA VAL A 50 -13.75 -16.63 22.56
C VAL A 50 -14.50 -17.16 21.34
N ALA A 51 -15.23 -18.28 21.50
CA ALA A 51 -15.94 -18.92 20.39
C ALA A 51 -17.09 -18.07 19.83
N SER A 52 -17.82 -17.35 20.69
CA SER A 52 -18.92 -16.47 20.27
C SER A 52 -18.41 -15.08 19.88
N ASP A 53 -17.42 -14.58 20.60
CA ASP A 53 -16.93 -13.21 20.45
C ASP A 53 -16.09 -13.03 19.19
N LEU A 54 -15.41 -14.09 18.76
CA LEU A 54 -14.49 -14.09 17.62
C LEU A 54 -14.89 -15.12 16.55
N ALA A 55 -16.19 -15.38 16.40
CA ALA A 55 -16.74 -16.31 15.42
C ALA A 55 -16.41 -15.89 13.97
N PRO A 56 -16.47 -16.77 12.97
CA PRO A 56 -16.30 -16.37 11.57
C PRO A 56 -17.34 -15.33 11.12
N CYS A 57 -16.92 -14.38 10.30
CA CYS A 57 -17.77 -13.25 9.88
C CYS A 57 -18.32 -13.39 8.45
N ASN A 58 -19.35 -12.60 8.13
CA ASN A 58 -19.69 -12.37 6.72
C ASN A 58 -18.64 -11.45 6.10
N ARG A 59 -17.93 -11.97 5.09
CA ARG A 59 -16.75 -11.35 4.50
C ARG A 59 -17.02 -10.03 3.76
N GLU A 60 -18.22 -9.83 3.23
CA GLU A 60 -18.46 -8.65 2.39
C GLU A 60 -18.88 -7.41 3.18
N LYS A 61 -19.57 -7.61 4.30
CA LYS A 61 -20.26 -6.50 4.98
C LYS A 61 -20.35 -6.63 6.49
N HIS A 62 -19.80 -7.68 7.10
CA HIS A 62 -19.87 -7.93 8.56
C HIS A 62 -21.30 -7.96 9.17
N SER A 63 -22.32 -7.84 8.32
CA SER A 63 -23.73 -7.74 8.64
C SER A 63 -24.54 -8.76 7.84
N GLY A 64 -25.79 -9.00 8.25
CA GLY A 64 -26.70 -9.91 7.57
C GLY A 64 -27.26 -9.42 6.23
N PHE A 65 -28.34 -10.05 5.78
CA PHE A 65 -29.12 -9.59 4.62
C PHE A 65 -29.56 -8.14 4.81
N ASP A 66 -29.41 -7.33 3.76
CA ASP A 66 -29.81 -5.93 3.77
C ASP A 66 -30.87 -5.73 2.68
N GLY A 67 -32.09 -5.37 3.09
CA GLY A 67 -33.20 -5.14 2.17
C GLY A 67 -33.14 -3.79 1.44
N ASP A 68 -32.21 -2.91 1.80
CA ASP A 68 -31.95 -1.65 1.12
C ASP A 68 -30.77 -1.83 0.15
N PRO A 69 -31.00 -1.84 -1.18
CA PRO A 69 -29.93 -2.07 -2.16
C PRO A 69 -28.89 -0.93 -2.18
N VAL A 70 -29.26 0.32 -1.88
CA VAL A 70 -28.30 1.44 -1.85
C VAL A 70 -27.38 1.33 -0.65
N ARG A 71 -27.94 1.00 0.52
CA ARG A 71 -27.13 0.75 1.71
C ARG A 71 -26.26 -0.49 1.55
N HIS A 72 -26.76 -1.52 0.88
CA HIS A 72 -25.99 -2.72 0.57
C HIS A 72 -24.71 -2.40 -0.23
N GLU A 73 -24.84 -1.68 -1.34
CA GLU A 73 -23.70 -1.24 -2.17
C GLU A 73 -22.76 -0.30 -1.40
N THR A 74 -23.34 0.64 -0.63
CA THR A 74 -22.54 1.57 0.19
C THR A 74 -21.65 0.84 1.20
N ARG A 75 -22.17 -0.22 1.85
CA ARG A 75 -21.41 -1.04 2.80
C ARG A 75 -20.24 -1.76 2.13
N GLN A 76 -20.46 -2.33 0.94
CA GLN A 76 -19.39 -2.98 0.18
C GLN A 76 -18.30 -1.98 -0.24
N LEU A 77 -18.68 -0.77 -0.69
CA LEU A 77 -17.73 0.29 -1.01
C LEU A 77 -16.90 0.73 0.20
N ILE A 78 -17.54 0.93 1.36
CA ILE A 78 -16.82 1.28 2.61
C ILE A 78 -15.82 0.18 2.98
N MET A 79 -16.23 -1.09 2.93
CA MET A 79 -15.33 -2.21 3.23
C MET A 79 -14.15 -2.25 2.28
N SER A 80 -14.39 -2.05 0.98
CA SER A 80 -13.32 -1.94 -0.02
C SER A 80 -12.34 -0.82 0.32
N LYS A 81 -12.83 0.38 0.66
CA LYS A 81 -11.99 1.53 1.02
C LYS A 81 -11.24 1.35 2.34
N VAL A 82 -11.87 0.79 3.37
CA VAL A 82 -11.18 0.44 4.63
C VAL A 82 -10.05 -0.55 4.36
N ASN A 83 -10.31 -1.58 3.56
CA ASN A 83 -9.29 -2.56 3.18
C ASN A 83 -8.15 -1.91 2.38
N GLN A 84 -8.45 -0.93 1.51
CA GLN A 84 -7.46 -0.16 0.75
C GLN A 84 -6.56 0.70 1.64
N ILE A 85 -7.12 1.38 2.65
CA ILE A 85 -6.37 2.25 3.57
C ILE A 85 -5.34 1.43 4.37
N ILE A 86 -5.74 0.24 4.80
CA ILE A 86 -4.92 -0.62 5.64
C ILE A 86 -3.94 -1.45 4.79
N GLY A 87 -4.35 -1.78 3.56
CA GLY A 87 -3.56 -2.49 2.55
C GLY A 87 -3.43 -3.99 2.75
N GLY A 88 -3.96 -4.56 3.85
CA GLY A 88 -3.95 -6.00 4.11
C GLY A 88 -5.20 -6.72 3.61
N THR A 89 -5.09 -8.03 3.43
CA THR A 89 -6.22 -8.86 3.00
C THR A 89 -7.26 -9.04 4.11
N HIS A 90 -8.53 -8.82 3.77
CA HIS A 90 -9.68 -9.06 4.63
C HIS A 90 -10.27 -10.47 4.39
N GLY A 91 -10.24 -11.31 5.42
CA GLY A 91 -10.77 -12.68 5.38
C GLY A 91 -11.60 -13.01 6.62
N SER A 92 -12.48 -14.01 6.52
CA SER A 92 -13.53 -14.30 7.51
C SER A 92 -13.20 -15.38 8.54
N SER A 93 -12.09 -16.10 8.41
CA SER A 93 -11.72 -17.24 9.26
C SER A 93 -11.32 -16.79 10.66
N GLY A 94 -12.30 -16.78 11.57
CA GLY A 94 -12.15 -16.58 13.02
C GLY A 94 -12.08 -17.92 13.78
N PHE A 95 -12.68 -17.99 14.96
CA PHE A 95 -12.72 -19.21 15.77
C PHE A 95 -13.28 -20.42 14.97
N PRO A 96 -12.71 -21.63 15.11
CA PRO A 96 -11.57 -21.99 15.97
C PRO A 96 -10.20 -21.84 15.31
N LYS A 97 -10.13 -21.61 14.00
CA LYS A 97 -8.89 -21.78 13.22
C LYS A 97 -8.03 -20.52 13.11
N PHE A 98 -8.65 -19.35 13.04
CA PHE A 98 -7.98 -18.06 12.89
C PHE A 98 -6.96 -18.04 11.73
N GLU A 99 -7.38 -18.51 10.55
CA GLU A 99 -6.47 -18.58 9.38
C GLU A 99 -6.24 -17.19 8.76
N THR A 100 -7.19 -16.27 8.92
CA THR A 100 -7.14 -14.94 8.28
C THR A 100 -7.22 -13.77 9.24
N TRP A 101 -7.92 -13.91 10.38
CA TRP A 101 -7.97 -12.89 11.43
C TRP A 101 -7.95 -13.55 12.82
N PRO A 102 -7.51 -12.86 13.89
CA PRO A 102 -6.95 -11.50 13.90
C PRO A 102 -5.61 -11.43 13.15
N ASN A 103 -5.32 -10.27 12.55
CA ASN A 103 -4.16 -10.07 11.69
C ASN A 103 -3.61 -8.65 11.87
N ALA A 104 -2.29 -8.51 11.94
CA ALA A 104 -1.61 -7.23 12.12
C ALA A 104 -1.90 -6.21 11.01
N MET A 105 -2.21 -6.66 9.79
CA MET A 105 -2.55 -5.82 8.64
C MET A 105 -4.05 -5.74 8.40
N ASN A 106 -4.88 -6.06 9.40
CA ASN A 106 -6.33 -5.96 9.30
C ASN A 106 -6.88 -5.16 10.47
N GLY A 107 -7.58 -4.07 10.18
CA GLY A 107 -8.07 -3.14 11.21
C GLY A 107 -9.59 -3.18 11.43
N ASN A 108 -10.33 -4.03 10.71
CA ASN A 108 -11.79 -4.12 10.84
C ASN A 108 -12.28 -5.36 11.59
N HIS A 109 -11.37 -6.13 12.19
CA HIS A 109 -11.67 -7.21 13.11
C HIS A 109 -11.11 -6.96 14.51
N GLN A 110 -11.72 -7.57 15.50
CA GLN A 110 -11.32 -7.49 16.91
C GLN A 110 -9.89 -7.98 17.17
N GLN A 111 -9.05 -7.10 17.75
CA GLN A 111 -7.67 -7.37 18.18
C GLN A 111 -7.46 -7.22 19.71
N MET A 112 -8.52 -6.92 20.47
CA MET A 112 -8.51 -6.56 21.89
C MET A 112 -9.39 -7.47 22.77
N HIS A 113 -9.39 -8.78 22.56
CA HIS A 113 -10.11 -9.72 23.42
C HIS A 113 -9.54 -9.79 24.85
N ILE A 114 -10.38 -10.01 25.87
CA ILE A 114 -10.03 -9.99 27.30
C ILE A 114 -8.94 -11.00 27.66
N THR A 115 -8.91 -12.15 26.98
CA THR A 115 -7.84 -13.16 27.13
C THR A 115 -6.49 -12.67 26.61
N TRP A 116 -6.48 -11.92 25.50
CA TRP A 116 -5.27 -11.31 24.96
C TRP A 116 -4.80 -10.14 25.82
N LEU A 117 -5.74 -9.32 26.31
CA LEU A 117 -5.44 -8.23 27.24
C LEU A 117 -4.85 -8.77 28.55
N ARG A 118 -5.40 -9.87 29.08
CA ARG A 118 -4.86 -10.57 30.24
C ARG A 118 -3.41 -11.02 29.99
N ARG A 119 -3.13 -11.61 28.82
CA ARG A 119 -1.77 -12.01 28.45
C ARG A 119 -0.81 -10.82 28.34
N ALA A 120 -1.25 -9.69 27.77
CA ALA A 120 -0.43 -8.46 27.73
C ALA A 120 -0.11 -7.94 29.14
N TYR A 121 -1.09 -7.96 30.05
CA TYR A 121 -0.90 -7.65 31.47
C TYR A 121 0.09 -8.58 32.15
N GLU A 122 0.00 -9.90 31.95
CA GLU A 122 0.99 -10.87 32.44
C GLU A 122 2.38 -10.62 31.83
N GLY A 123 2.42 -10.12 30.59
CA GLY A 123 3.60 -9.67 29.86
C GLY A 123 4.22 -8.35 30.30
N GLY A 124 3.62 -7.65 31.27
CA GLY A 124 4.16 -6.40 31.84
C GLY A 124 3.37 -5.13 31.52
N LEU A 125 2.22 -5.21 30.84
CA LEU A 125 1.33 -4.05 30.66
C LEU A 125 0.77 -3.62 32.03
N ARG A 126 0.92 -2.34 32.39
CA ARG A 126 0.45 -1.81 33.68
C ARG A 126 -0.43 -0.58 33.56
N VAL A 127 -0.29 0.19 32.48
CA VAL A 127 -1.18 1.30 32.15
C VAL A 127 -1.73 1.07 30.75
N LEU A 128 -3.04 1.17 30.59
CA LEU A 128 -3.73 1.14 29.30
C LEU A 128 -4.58 2.40 29.18
N VAL A 129 -4.34 3.21 28.17
CA VAL A 129 -5.29 4.23 27.72
C VAL A 129 -6.26 3.55 26.77
N ALA A 130 -7.49 3.35 27.22
CA ALA A 130 -8.57 2.78 26.42
C ALA A 130 -9.39 3.93 25.82
N SER A 131 -9.08 4.28 24.58
CA SER A 131 -9.70 5.41 23.87
C SER A 131 -11.02 5.01 23.25
N VAL A 132 -12.07 5.81 23.49
CA VAL A 132 -13.34 5.70 22.74
C VAL A 132 -13.17 6.42 21.40
N VAL A 133 -13.64 5.79 20.32
CA VAL A 133 -13.38 6.27 18.95
C VAL A 133 -14.66 6.38 18.13
N GLN A 134 -14.68 7.29 17.16
CA GLN A 134 -15.70 7.36 16.13
C GLN A 134 -15.12 7.97 14.85
N ASN A 135 -15.62 7.51 13.71
CA ASN A 135 -15.56 8.26 12.46
C ASN A 135 -17.01 8.50 12.01
N LEU A 136 -17.48 9.74 12.17
CA LEU A 136 -18.90 10.04 11.97
C LEU A 136 -19.37 9.83 10.53
N SER A 137 -18.51 10.11 9.54
CA SER A 137 -18.84 9.91 8.14
C SER A 137 -19.03 8.43 7.82
N PHE A 138 -18.10 7.58 8.26
CA PHE A 138 -18.22 6.13 8.09
C PHE A 138 -19.45 5.57 8.81
N ALA A 139 -19.69 5.95 10.06
CA ALA A 139 -20.86 5.49 10.79
C ALA A 139 -22.18 5.92 10.10
N THR A 140 -22.23 7.16 9.61
CA THR A 140 -23.43 7.70 8.95
C THR A 140 -23.68 7.03 7.60
N LEU A 141 -22.64 6.93 6.76
CA LEU A 141 -22.71 6.26 5.46
C LEU A 141 -23.06 4.78 5.59
N TRP A 142 -22.48 4.10 6.59
CA TRP A 142 -22.75 2.70 6.86
C TRP A 142 -24.22 2.41 7.22
N ASN A 143 -24.83 3.30 8.01
CA ASN A 143 -26.19 3.12 8.51
C ASN A 143 -27.26 3.63 7.56
N ARG A 144 -27.00 4.74 6.87
CA ARG A 144 -27.99 5.43 6.05
C ARG A 144 -27.85 5.14 4.55
N GLY A 145 -26.68 4.66 4.11
CA GLY A 145 -26.33 4.67 2.70
C GLY A 145 -26.25 6.11 2.16
N THR A 146 -26.29 6.24 0.84
CA THR A 146 -26.33 7.52 0.13
C THR A 146 -27.65 7.69 -0.62
N ASN A 147 -28.78 7.48 0.06
CA ASN A 147 -30.09 7.40 -0.62
C ASN A 147 -30.71 8.79 -0.93
N PHE A 148 -31.56 8.83 -1.96
CA PHE A 148 -32.23 9.99 -2.58
C PHE A 148 -32.97 10.96 -1.66
N THR A 149 -33.39 10.50 -0.49
CA THR A 149 -34.25 11.26 0.42
C THR A 149 -33.47 12.16 1.37
N ALA A 150 -32.14 12.02 1.42
CA ALA A 150 -31.26 12.85 2.23
C ALA A 150 -30.16 13.47 1.33
N PRO A 151 -30.41 14.63 0.70
CA PRO A 151 -29.48 15.27 -0.24
C PRO A 151 -28.16 15.74 0.39
N SER A 152 -27.98 15.55 1.71
CA SER A 152 -26.75 15.83 2.44
C SER A 152 -26.54 14.78 3.55
N ILE A 153 -25.32 14.27 3.68
CA ILE A 153 -24.88 13.48 4.84
C ILE A 153 -24.83 14.45 6.03
N GLN A 154 -25.77 14.31 6.96
CA GLN A 154 -25.82 15.09 8.20
C GLN A 154 -25.21 14.25 9.32
N VAL A 155 -24.02 14.64 9.77
CA VAL A 155 -23.37 14.11 10.98
C VAL A 155 -23.79 14.93 12.20
N SER A 156 -23.86 14.30 13.36
CA SER A 156 -24.29 14.95 14.61
C SER A 156 -23.30 14.68 15.73
N SER A 157 -22.84 15.75 16.39
CA SER A 157 -22.03 15.62 17.60
C SER A 157 -22.78 14.94 18.75
N ALA A 158 -24.12 14.93 18.73
CA ALA A 158 -24.92 14.17 19.69
C ALA A 158 -24.80 12.65 19.45
N ASP A 159 -24.74 12.21 18.19
CA ASP A 159 -24.54 10.79 17.84
C ASP A 159 -23.13 10.34 18.23
N GLU A 160 -22.14 11.23 18.05
CA GLU A 160 -20.77 11.01 18.52
C GLU A 160 -20.69 10.88 20.04
N MET A 161 -21.32 11.83 20.76
CA MET A 161 -21.38 11.82 22.22
C MET A 161 -22.02 10.54 22.75
N ALA A 162 -23.15 10.10 22.17
CA ALA A 162 -23.82 8.86 22.56
C ALA A 162 -22.93 7.63 22.35
N THR A 163 -22.19 7.59 21.23
CA THR A 163 -21.25 6.51 20.91
C THR A 163 -20.06 6.48 21.87
N ALA A 164 -19.53 7.66 22.24
CA ALA A 164 -18.46 7.80 23.23
C ALA A 164 -18.89 7.29 24.61
N ILE A 165 -20.09 7.67 25.07
CA ILE A 165 -20.66 7.23 26.36
C ILE A 165 -20.80 5.71 26.39
N LYS A 166 -21.42 5.13 25.36
CA LYS A 166 -21.64 3.68 25.23
C LYS A 166 -20.33 2.90 25.32
N GLN A 167 -19.28 3.36 24.65
CA GLN A 167 -17.95 2.74 24.72
C GLN A 167 -17.31 2.87 26.11
N ALA A 168 -17.37 4.06 26.71
CA ALA A 168 -16.82 4.31 28.05
C ALA A 168 -17.47 3.41 29.10
N ASP A 169 -18.79 3.26 29.06
CA ASP A 169 -19.53 2.42 29.99
C ASP A 169 -19.23 0.92 29.77
N TYR A 170 -19.03 0.50 28.52
CA TYR A 170 -18.56 -0.85 28.23
C TYR A 170 -17.17 -1.13 28.83
N ILE A 171 -16.22 -0.21 28.68
CA ILE A 171 -14.85 -0.37 29.23
C ILE A 171 -14.90 -0.48 30.76
N LYS A 172 -15.73 0.35 31.42
CA LYS A 172 -15.97 0.23 32.88
C LYS A 172 -16.54 -1.13 33.25
N LYS A 173 -17.52 -1.63 32.48
CA LYS A 173 -18.11 -2.96 32.69
C LYS A 173 -17.06 -4.07 32.61
N VAL A 174 -16.15 -4.01 31.64
CA VAL A 174 -15.03 -4.98 31.52
C VAL A 174 -14.15 -4.94 32.76
N ALA A 175 -13.71 -3.76 33.21
CA ALA A 175 -12.85 -3.64 34.38
C ALA A 175 -13.57 -4.12 35.68
N LEU A 176 -14.85 -3.76 35.85
CA LEU A 176 -15.68 -4.20 36.97
C LEU A 176 -15.91 -5.70 37.00
N ALA A 177 -15.94 -6.37 35.85
CA ALA A 177 -16.04 -7.82 35.74
C ALA A 177 -14.71 -8.53 36.07
N ASN A 178 -13.58 -7.81 36.05
CA ASN A 178 -12.22 -8.34 36.26
C ASN A 178 -11.46 -7.62 37.40
N PRO A 179 -12.06 -7.40 38.59
CA PRO A 179 -11.54 -6.49 39.60
C PRO A 179 -10.25 -6.97 40.29
N SER A 180 -9.93 -8.25 40.15
CA SER A 180 -8.71 -8.86 40.68
C SER A 180 -7.44 -8.40 39.97
N TRP A 181 -7.55 -7.90 38.73
CA TRP A 181 -6.39 -7.50 37.93
C TRP A 181 -6.61 -6.26 37.06
N MET A 182 -7.81 -5.67 37.01
CA MET A 182 -8.08 -4.42 36.29
C MET A 182 -8.74 -3.38 37.20
N LYS A 183 -8.48 -2.09 36.95
CA LYS A 183 -9.19 -0.96 37.58
C LYS A 183 -9.24 0.20 36.58
N VAL A 184 -10.44 0.73 36.31
CA VAL A 184 -10.55 2.06 35.68
C VAL A 184 -10.17 3.10 36.72
N VAL A 185 -9.25 3.99 36.36
CA VAL A 185 -8.67 4.97 37.27
C VAL A 185 -9.00 6.39 36.82
N LEU A 186 -9.31 7.26 37.78
CA LEU A 186 -9.77 8.62 37.56
C LEU A 186 -8.75 9.68 38.01
N THR A 187 -7.70 9.26 38.71
CA THR A 187 -6.62 10.14 39.20
C THR A 187 -5.28 9.42 39.08
N PRO A 188 -4.14 10.15 39.03
CA PRO A 188 -2.82 9.52 39.06
C PRO A 188 -2.58 8.73 40.35
N ALA A 189 -3.16 9.17 41.48
CA ALA A 189 -3.07 8.44 42.75
C ALA A 189 -3.73 7.05 42.66
N GLU A 190 -4.92 6.96 42.06
CA GLU A 190 -5.58 5.68 41.79
C GLU A 190 -4.80 4.82 40.80
N ALA A 191 -4.18 5.41 39.78
CA ALA A 191 -3.32 4.70 38.83
C ALA A 191 -2.10 4.09 39.53
N ARG A 192 -1.45 4.85 40.42
CA ARG A 192 -0.31 4.41 41.22
C ARG A 192 -0.70 3.29 42.20
N GLU A 193 -1.85 3.42 42.86
CA GLU A 193 -2.40 2.39 43.73
C GLU A 193 -2.69 1.10 42.94
N ALA A 194 -3.42 1.20 41.82
CA ALA A 194 -3.74 0.06 40.97
C ALA A 194 -2.47 -0.69 40.54
N ALA A 195 -1.44 0.03 40.08
CA ALA A 195 -0.20 -0.57 39.66
C ALA A 195 0.58 -1.24 40.83
N ARG A 196 0.57 -0.64 42.03
CA ARG A 196 1.15 -1.23 43.25
C ARG A 196 0.44 -2.50 43.70
N ASP A 197 -0.88 -2.53 43.56
CA ASP A 197 -1.71 -3.71 43.80
C ASP A 197 -1.59 -4.75 42.67
N ASN A 198 -0.64 -4.56 41.76
CA ASN A 198 -0.42 -5.39 40.58
C ASN A 198 -1.70 -5.52 39.74
N LYS A 199 -2.43 -4.43 39.52
CA LYS A 199 -3.55 -4.33 38.57
C LYS A 199 -3.15 -3.51 37.36
N LEU A 200 -3.83 -3.76 36.25
CA LEU A 200 -3.84 -2.90 35.08
C LEU A 200 -4.67 -1.65 35.40
N ALA A 201 -4.01 -0.49 35.40
CA ALA A 201 -4.65 0.82 35.46
C ALA A 201 -5.19 1.19 34.08
N VAL A 202 -6.52 1.31 33.95
CA VAL A 202 -7.20 1.67 32.70
C VAL A 202 -7.62 3.14 32.77
N ILE A 203 -7.03 3.96 31.91
CA ILE A 203 -7.37 5.38 31.74
C ILE A 203 -8.33 5.48 30.55
N LEU A 204 -9.46 6.16 30.71
CA LEU A 204 -10.40 6.36 29.60
C LEU A 204 -9.97 7.59 28.77
N GLY A 205 -9.78 7.37 27.46
CA GLY A 205 -9.40 8.38 26.47
C GLY A 205 -10.51 8.68 25.47
N THR A 206 -10.32 9.70 24.64
CA THR A 206 -11.23 10.06 23.53
C THR A 206 -10.43 10.35 22.26
N GLU A 207 -10.97 9.92 21.13
CA GLU A 207 -10.50 10.21 19.78
C GLU A 207 -11.72 10.40 18.87
N LEU A 208 -12.19 11.64 18.78
CA LEU A 208 -13.50 11.99 18.24
C LEU A 208 -13.36 13.22 17.32
N ASP A 209 -14.24 13.33 16.33
CA ASP A 209 -14.14 14.32 15.26
C ASP A 209 -14.69 15.70 15.66
N THR A 210 -15.87 15.76 16.31
CA THR A 210 -16.69 16.99 16.36
C THR A 210 -16.93 17.57 17.75
N LEU A 211 -16.62 16.85 18.82
CA LEU A 211 -16.95 17.31 20.18
C LEU A 211 -16.22 18.59 20.55
N ASN A 212 -16.97 19.57 21.07
CA ASN A 212 -16.39 20.80 21.61
C ASN A 212 -15.91 20.61 23.06
N VAL A 213 -15.21 21.63 23.59
CA VAL A 213 -14.65 21.60 24.95
C VAL A 213 -15.68 21.34 26.05
N ASN A 214 -16.91 21.85 25.94
CA ASN A 214 -17.94 21.60 26.96
C ASN A 214 -18.39 20.13 26.96
N GLN A 215 -18.55 19.53 25.79
CA GLN A 215 -18.90 18.11 25.66
C GLN A 215 -17.76 17.21 26.16
N LEU A 216 -16.51 17.56 25.87
CA LEU A 216 -15.33 16.86 26.40
C LEU A 216 -15.26 16.93 27.93
N LEU A 217 -15.54 18.09 28.52
CA LEU A 217 -15.61 18.24 29.98
C LEU A 217 -16.82 17.51 30.59
N GLU A 218 -17.92 17.38 29.85
CA GLU A 218 -19.05 16.55 30.26
C GLU A 218 -18.64 15.06 30.33
N LEU A 219 -17.97 14.55 29.29
CA LEU A 219 -17.42 13.19 29.28
C LEU A 219 -16.45 12.95 30.44
N LYS A 220 -15.60 13.94 30.76
CA LYS A 220 -14.73 13.89 31.94
C LYS A 220 -15.54 13.75 33.23
N ASN A 221 -16.49 14.65 33.44
CA ASN A 221 -17.16 14.81 34.74
C ASN A 221 -18.21 13.72 35.00
N ARG A 222 -18.92 13.25 33.96
CA ARG A 222 -20.00 12.27 34.07
C ARG A 222 -19.58 10.85 33.71
N HIS A 223 -18.62 10.71 32.80
CA HIS A 223 -18.25 9.41 32.22
C HIS A 223 -16.80 8.99 32.50
N GLY A 224 -16.03 9.77 33.25
CA GLY A 224 -14.71 9.36 33.73
C GLY A 224 -13.59 9.44 32.71
N ILE A 225 -13.79 10.12 31.57
CA ILE A 225 -12.71 10.40 30.60
C ILE A 225 -11.64 11.26 31.27
N ARG A 226 -10.36 10.96 31.03
CA ARG A 226 -9.21 11.69 31.60
C ARG A 226 -8.17 12.11 30.57
N LEU A 227 -8.20 11.50 29.39
CA LEU A 227 -7.35 11.84 28.25
C LEU A 227 -8.21 12.26 27.07
N VAL A 228 -7.75 13.27 26.34
CA VAL A 228 -8.41 13.76 25.13
C VAL A 228 -7.42 13.98 24.01
N ILE A 229 -7.74 13.41 22.84
CA ILE A 229 -7.25 13.84 21.53
C ILE A 229 -8.26 14.89 21.02
N PRO A 230 -7.96 16.19 21.09
CA PRO A 230 -8.95 17.25 20.85
C PRO A 230 -9.35 17.38 19.38
N VAL A 231 -8.56 16.83 18.46
CA VAL A 231 -8.80 16.81 17.02
C VAL A 231 -8.45 15.44 16.50
N HIS A 232 -9.34 14.81 15.73
CA HIS A 232 -9.10 13.53 15.07
C HIS A 232 -8.93 13.73 13.56
N MET A 233 -9.82 13.22 12.71
CA MET A 233 -9.64 13.18 11.24
C MET A 233 -10.20 14.40 10.50
N ALA A 234 -10.84 15.32 11.21
CA ALA A 234 -11.43 16.53 10.64
C ALA A 234 -11.03 17.76 11.47
N ASN A 235 -10.93 18.91 10.81
CA ASN A 235 -10.94 20.21 11.48
C ASN A 235 -12.19 20.29 12.36
N ASN A 236 -12.08 20.94 13.51
CA ASN A 236 -13.24 21.14 14.37
C ASN A 236 -13.22 22.52 15.03
N SER A 237 -14.08 22.69 16.04
CA SER A 237 -14.20 23.95 16.79
C SER A 237 -12.97 24.28 17.64
N ILE A 238 -12.09 23.30 17.90
CA ILE A 238 -10.91 23.44 18.76
C ILE A 238 -9.68 23.78 17.93
N ALA A 239 -9.36 23.00 16.90
CA ALA A 239 -8.19 23.22 16.05
C ALA A 239 -8.31 22.54 14.67
N GLY A 240 -7.28 22.70 13.83
CA GLY A 240 -7.14 21.97 12.56
C GLY A 240 -6.51 20.57 12.74
N THR A 241 -6.89 19.63 11.86
CA THR A 241 -6.31 18.28 11.76
C THR A 241 -5.08 18.25 10.85
N ALA A 242 -4.18 17.28 11.02
CA ALA A 242 -3.04 17.11 10.12
C ALA A 242 -3.50 16.67 8.71
N ALA A 243 -2.84 17.18 7.67
CA ALA A 243 -3.06 16.80 6.28
C ALA A 243 -2.19 15.58 5.90
N TYR A 244 -2.83 14.42 5.68
CA TYR A 244 -2.13 13.19 5.33
C TYR A 244 -2.95 12.16 4.52
N GLY A 245 -4.13 12.53 3.98
CA GLY A 245 -4.86 11.63 3.09
C GLY A 245 -6.15 12.22 2.51
N ASP A 246 -6.40 11.98 1.22
CA ASP A 246 -7.59 12.47 0.51
C ASP A 246 -8.89 12.02 1.16
N ILE A 247 -8.93 10.80 1.71
CA ILE A 247 -10.13 10.30 2.40
C ILE A 247 -10.47 11.14 3.63
N PHE A 248 -9.47 11.63 4.36
CA PHE A 248 -9.67 12.51 5.52
C PHE A 248 -10.09 13.91 5.08
N ASN A 249 -9.66 14.36 3.90
CA ASN A 249 -10.15 15.60 3.31
C ASN A 249 -11.64 15.51 2.92
N THR A 250 -12.05 14.38 2.34
CA THR A 250 -13.48 14.09 2.08
C THR A 250 -14.26 13.99 3.38
N HIS A 251 -13.73 13.32 4.40
CA HIS A 251 -14.33 13.28 5.74
C HIS A 251 -14.48 14.68 6.33
N ASN A 252 -13.47 15.54 6.21
CA ASN A 252 -13.54 16.93 6.64
C ASN A 252 -14.67 17.69 5.95
N TYR A 253 -14.86 17.48 4.64
CA TYR A 253 -15.97 18.07 3.89
C TYR A 253 -17.34 17.55 4.34
N LEU A 254 -17.46 16.25 4.63
CA LEU A 254 -18.72 15.69 5.12
C LEU A 254 -19.08 16.17 6.53
N VAL A 255 -18.08 16.44 7.36
CA VAL A 255 -18.27 16.94 8.72
C VAL A 255 -18.51 18.44 8.76
N ASN A 256 -17.76 19.22 7.96
CA ASN A 256 -17.71 20.69 8.08
C ASN A 256 -18.27 21.44 6.86
N HIS A 257 -18.63 20.75 5.78
CA HIS A 257 -18.95 21.33 4.47
C HIS A 257 -17.82 22.19 3.87
N GLU A 258 -16.57 21.87 4.23
CA GLU A 258 -15.37 22.57 3.81
C GLU A 258 -14.24 21.56 3.60
N PHE A 259 -13.42 21.72 2.56
CA PHE A 259 -12.18 20.96 2.40
C PHE A 259 -11.05 21.62 3.19
N ILE A 260 -9.95 20.91 3.42
CA ILE A 260 -8.81 21.43 4.17
C ILE A 260 -8.08 22.48 3.34
N HIS A 261 -8.00 23.71 3.82
CA HIS A 261 -7.10 24.73 3.29
C HIS A 261 -5.65 24.40 3.65
N VAL A 262 -4.74 24.49 2.67
CA VAL A 262 -3.33 24.12 2.84
C VAL A 262 -2.37 25.24 2.51
N VAL A 263 -1.22 25.18 3.17
CA VAL A 263 -0.03 25.97 2.87
C VAL A 263 1.14 25.06 2.51
N ALA A 264 2.14 25.64 1.84
CA ALA A 264 3.31 24.89 1.38
C ALA A 264 4.27 24.58 2.54
N ASP A 265 4.82 23.37 2.53
CA ASP A 265 5.96 22.99 3.35
C ASP A 265 7.02 22.25 2.52
N PRO A 266 8.24 22.79 2.39
CA PRO A 266 9.30 22.15 1.60
C PRO A 266 9.83 20.85 2.23
N LEU A 267 9.54 20.59 3.51
CA LEU A 267 9.94 19.38 4.23
C LEU A 267 8.86 18.30 4.19
N LEU A 268 7.72 18.53 3.53
CA LEU A 268 6.70 17.51 3.32
C LEU A 268 6.69 17.02 1.87
N ALA A 269 6.17 15.82 1.65
CA ALA A 269 5.98 15.24 0.32
C ALA A 269 4.51 15.14 -0.08
N PHE A 270 3.61 15.01 0.90
CA PHE A 270 2.18 14.81 0.72
C PHE A 270 1.53 16.00 0.02
N ARG A 271 0.58 15.69 -0.86
CA ARG A 271 -0.28 16.65 -1.55
C ARG A 271 -1.64 16.01 -1.74
N PHE A 272 -2.70 16.80 -1.62
CA PHE A 272 -4.05 16.35 -1.92
C PHE A 272 -4.24 16.16 -3.42
N GLY A 273 -4.99 15.12 -3.78
CA GLY A 273 -5.54 14.96 -5.11
C GLY A 273 -6.68 15.95 -5.39
N VAL A 274 -7.24 15.88 -6.60
CA VAL A 274 -8.45 16.65 -6.93
C VAL A 274 -9.61 16.18 -6.06
N PRO A 275 -10.21 17.05 -5.23
CA PRO A 275 -11.31 16.64 -4.37
C PRO A 275 -12.52 16.21 -5.19
N GLN A 276 -13.20 15.18 -4.69
CA GLN A 276 -14.43 14.68 -5.29
C GLN A 276 -15.56 14.78 -4.27
N ILE A 277 -16.71 15.25 -4.73
CA ILE A 277 -17.96 15.26 -3.95
C ILE A 277 -18.99 14.35 -4.59
N PRO A 278 -19.76 13.58 -3.80
CA PRO A 278 -20.87 12.81 -4.34
C PRO A 278 -21.94 13.75 -4.91
N ARG A 279 -22.28 13.65 -6.19
CA ARG A 279 -23.42 14.37 -6.81
C ARG A 279 -24.41 13.38 -7.43
N VAL A 280 -25.69 13.71 -7.33
CA VAL A 280 -26.77 12.96 -7.98
C VAL A 280 -26.93 13.49 -9.41
N GLU A 281 -26.76 12.62 -10.39
CA GLU A 281 -26.96 12.96 -11.80
C GLU A 281 -28.45 12.79 -12.18
N GLY A 282 -29.03 13.77 -12.89
CA GLY A 282 -30.45 13.77 -13.24
C GLY A 282 -30.84 12.89 -14.44
N SER A 283 -29.92 12.12 -15.01
CA SER A 283 -30.16 11.34 -16.23
C SER A 283 -30.53 9.88 -15.95
N ILE A 284 -31.62 9.45 -16.56
CA ILE A 284 -32.15 8.08 -16.53
C ILE A 284 -31.46 7.29 -17.66
N ALA A 285 -30.19 6.91 -17.50
CA ALA A 285 -29.55 5.97 -18.44
C ALA A 285 -29.99 4.55 -18.08
N LEU A 286 -30.46 3.77 -19.05
CA LEU A 286 -31.09 2.44 -18.86
C LEU A 286 -30.23 1.37 -18.12
N TRP A 287 -28.97 1.67 -17.82
CA TRP A 287 -28.02 0.80 -17.09
C TRP A 287 -27.52 1.41 -15.77
N ASP A 288 -27.57 2.74 -15.63
CA ASP A 288 -27.34 3.44 -14.37
C ASP A 288 -28.71 3.73 -13.77
N GLY A 289 -29.15 2.93 -12.78
CA GLY A 289 -30.44 3.13 -12.14
C GLY A 289 -30.70 4.61 -11.82
N PRO A 290 -31.92 5.12 -11.99
CA PRO A 290 -32.22 6.54 -11.83
C PRO A 290 -31.65 7.09 -10.52
N GLY A 291 -30.74 8.05 -10.68
CA GLY A 291 -30.12 8.82 -9.61
C GLY A 291 -28.85 8.20 -8.96
N SER A 292 -28.09 7.43 -9.75
CA SER A 292 -26.73 7.04 -9.36
C SER A 292 -25.92 8.24 -8.84
N ILE A 293 -25.20 8.00 -7.74
CA ILE A 293 -24.29 8.99 -7.15
C ILE A 293 -22.92 8.80 -7.79
N LYS A 294 -22.48 9.83 -8.51
CA LYS A 294 -21.17 9.83 -9.14
C LYS A 294 -20.22 10.74 -8.35
N PRO A 295 -19.01 10.26 -8.01
CA PRO A 295 -17.94 11.13 -7.57
C PRO A 295 -17.71 12.19 -8.65
N THR A 296 -17.98 13.44 -8.33
CA THR A 296 -17.77 14.56 -9.25
C THR A 296 -16.60 15.38 -8.75
N GLU A 297 -15.62 15.61 -9.62
CA GLU A 297 -14.50 16.49 -9.32
C GLU A 297 -14.98 17.90 -9.00
N VAL A 298 -14.37 18.50 -8.00
CA VAL A 298 -14.55 19.90 -7.65
C VAL A 298 -13.91 20.76 -8.75
N ASP A 299 -14.55 21.87 -9.10
CA ASP A 299 -14.05 22.76 -10.16
C ASP A 299 -12.63 23.24 -9.84
N ARG A 300 -11.78 23.33 -10.87
CA ARG A 300 -10.38 23.73 -10.70
C ARG A 300 -10.19 25.03 -9.92
N GLY A 301 -11.00 26.05 -10.20
CA GLY A 301 -10.92 27.32 -9.47
C GLY A 301 -11.23 27.18 -7.97
N GLN A 302 -12.10 26.23 -7.59
CA GLN A 302 -12.49 26.00 -6.21
C GLN A 302 -11.37 25.31 -5.42
N TYR A 303 -10.81 24.21 -5.93
CA TYR A 303 -9.69 23.57 -5.22
C TYR A 303 -8.38 24.39 -5.29
N CYS A 304 -8.21 25.26 -6.31
CA CYS A 304 -7.15 26.26 -6.30
C CYS A 304 -7.23 27.20 -5.10
N ALA A 305 -8.44 27.64 -4.74
CA ALA A 305 -8.63 28.56 -3.61
C ALA A 305 -8.31 27.91 -2.25
N LEU A 306 -8.25 26.58 -2.20
CA LEU A 306 -7.82 25.81 -1.03
C LEU A 306 -6.29 25.73 -0.90
N GLY A 307 -5.54 26.17 -1.92
CA GLY A 307 -4.09 26.05 -2.00
C GLY A 307 -3.59 24.88 -2.82
N TYR A 308 -4.48 24.05 -3.39
CA TYR A 308 -4.10 22.86 -4.16
C TYR A 308 -3.50 23.29 -5.52
N GLU A 309 -2.88 22.36 -6.22
CA GLU A 309 -2.00 22.55 -7.41
C GLU A 309 -2.43 23.65 -8.43
N CYS A 310 -1.95 24.89 -8.26
CA CYS A 310 -2.33 26.01 -9.17
C CYS A 310 -1.17 26.89 -9.67
N CYS A 311 0.07 26.42 -9.57
CA CYS A 311 1.24 27.18 -9.98
C CYS A 311 1.73 26.68 -11.36
N ALA A 312 1.50 27.45 -12.41
CA ALA A 312 2.18 27.26 -13.69
C ALA A 312 3.66 27.65 -13.53
N GLY A 313 4.52 26.67 -13.23
CA GLY A 313 5.95 26.88 -13.03
C GLY A 313 6.35 27.24 -11.58
N THR A 314 7.61 27.64 -11.40
CA THR A 314 8.25 27.89 -10.08
C THR A 314 7.89 29.24 -9.45
N GLN A 315 6.94 29.99 -10.01
CA GLN A 315 6.57 31.32 -9.51
C GLN A 315 5.75 31.21 -8.21
N ARG A 316 6.14 31.99 -7.20
CA ARG A 316 5.38 32.13 -5.94
C ARG A 316 4.13 32.98 -6.18
N VAL A 317 2.98 32.34 -6.39
CA VAL A 317 1.68 33.01 -6.38
C VAL A 317 1.09 32.92 -4.97
N SER A 318 0.62 34.04 -4.43
CA SER A 318 -0.02 34.07 -3.11
C SER A 318 -1.26 33.17 -3.12
N GLY A 319 -1.37 32.25 -2.14
CA GLY A 319 -2.48 31.29 -2.06
C GLY A 319 -2.33 30.01 -2.89
N CYS A 320 -1.14 29.71 -3.42
CA CYS A 320 -0.85 28.47 -4.15
C CYS A 320 0.35 27.72 -3.54
N VAL A 321 0.27 26.39 -3.44
CA VAL A 321 1.41 25.53 -3.08
C VAL A 321 2.20 25.14 -4.34
N PRO A 322 3.49 25.54 -4.47
CA PRO A 322 4.32 25.18 -5.63
C PRO A 322 4.44 23.67 -5.81
N THR A 323 4.44 23.16 -7.05
CA THR A 323 4.46 21.73 -7.41
C THR A 323 5.63 20.90 -6.85
N GLY A 324 6.66 21.54 -6.30
CA GLY A 324 7.81 20.90 -5.66
C GLY A 324 7.80 20.86 -4.13
N GLN A 325 6.74 21.34 -3.47
CA GLN A 325 6.60 21.35 -2.01
C GLN A 325 5.41 20.50 -1.57
N GLY A 326 5.46 19.97 -0.35
CA GLY A 326 4.31 19.30 0.24
C GLY A 326 3.28 20.29 0.79
N GLU A 327 2.13 19.75 1.16
CA GLU A 327 0.97 20.48 1.66
C GLU A 327 0.75 20.14 3.14
N LYS A 328 0.43 21.16 3.94
CA LYS A 328 0.01 21.02 5.33
C LYS A 328 -1.18 21.91 5.62
N ASN A 329 -1.99 21.55 6.61
CA ASN A 329 -3.17 22.30 6.96
C ASN A 329 -2.82 23.70 7.48
N GLU A 330 -3.47 24.73 6.92
CA GLU A 330 -3.28 26.11 7.33
C GLU A 330 -3.86 26.40 8.74
N LYS A 331 -4.90 25.65 9.12
CA LYS A 331 -5.69 25.86 10.33
C LYS A 331 -4.93 25.37 11.57
N GLY A 332 -4.69 26.27 12.51
CA GLY A 332 -4.05 25.98 13.81
C GLY A 332 -5.06 25.81 14.95
N LEU A 333 -4.65 26.17 16.17
CA LEU A 333 -5.54 26.24 17.34
C LEU A 333 -6.53 27.39 17.18
N VAL A 334 -7.83 27.09 17.30
CA VAL A 334 -8.94 28.04 17.15
C VAL A 334 -9.48 28.45 18.52
N ASP A 335 -9.72 27.49 19.42
CA ASP A 335 -10.26 27.73 20.76
C ASP A 335 -9.16 27.65 21.84
N GLU A 336 -8.25 28.64 21.88
CA GLU A 336 -7.19 28.71 22.90
C GLU A 336 -7.79 28.78 24.32
N ALA A 337 -8.91 29.49 24.49
CA ALA A 337 -9.58 29.61 25.79
C ALA A 337 -10.16 28.28 26.27
N GLY A 338 -10.80 27.52 25.37
CA GLY A 338 -11.28 26.18 25.65
C GLY A 338 -10.14 25.18 25.90
N MET A 339 -9.06 25.24 25.12
CA MET A 339 -7.86 24.43 25.39
C MET A 339 -7.28 24.73 26.79
N LYS A 340 -7.22 26.01 27.16
CA LYS A 340 -6.82 26.43 28.51
C LYS A 340 -7.78 25.86 29.57
N ARG A 341 -9.08 25.81 29.31
CA ARG A 341 -10.06 25.20 30.23
C ARG A 341 -9.85 23.69 30.39
N LEU A 342 -9.53 22.95 29.32
CA LEU A 342 -9.17 21.53 29.42
C LEU A 342 -7.94 21.34 30.33
N MET A 343 -6.90 22.17 30.16
CA MET A 343 -5.72 22.16 31.03
C MET A 343 -6.05 22.55 32.49
N ALA A 344 -6.90 23.56 32.70
CA ALA A 344 -7.35 24.00 34.03
C ALA A 344 -8.14 22.91 34.79
N GLU A 345 -8.77 22.01 34.04
CA GLU A 345 -9.50 20.85 34.53
C GLU A 345 -8.61 19.61 34.74
N GLY A 346 -7.31 19.70 34.45
CA GLY A 346 -6.35 18.62 34.64
C GLY A 346 -6.48 17.47 33.63
N MET A 347 -7.06 17.73 32.45
CA MET A 347 -7.14 16.74 31.38
C MET A 347 -5.76 16.41 30.82
N LEU A 348 -5.46 15.14 30.59
CA LEU A 348 -4.32 14.75 29.77
C LEU A 348 -4.61 15.17 28.32
N ILE A 349 -3.81 16.09 27.79
CA ILE A 349 -3.98 16.63 26.43
C ILE A 349 -3.03 15.90 25.50
N ASP A 350 -3.61 15.17 24.55
CA ASP A 350 -2.91 14.46 23.50
C ASP A 350 -2.97 15.26 22.19
N ILE A 351 -1.80 15.59 21.63
CA ILE A 351 -1.71 16.42 20.41
C ILE A 351 -1.55 15.60 19.13
N ALA A 352 -1.66 14.27 19.20
CA ALA A 352 -1.79 13.43 18.01
C ALA A 352 -2.92 13.94 17.11
N HIS A 353 -2.80 13.74 15.79
CA HIS A 353 -3.73 14.22 14.75
C HIS A 353 -3.90 15.73 14.58
N MET A 354 -3.48 16.57 15.52
CA MET A 354 -3.52 18.03 15.31
C MET A 354 -2.61 18.44 14.16
N SER A 355 -2.99 19.46 13.41
CA SER A 355 -2.10 20.11 12.42
C SER A 355 -0.82 20.62 13.09
N ASP A 356 0.26 20.79 12.33
CA ASP A 356 1.54 21.30 12.83
C ASP A 356 1.36 22.62 13.57
N ARG A 357 0.51 23.49 13.03
CA ARG A 357 0.21 24.80 13.62
C ARG A 357 -0.63 24.67 14.90
N GLY A 358 -1.53 23.70 14.96
CA GLY A 358 -2.30 23.34 16.15
C GLY A 358 -1.41 22.81 17.26
N GLN A 359 -0.51 21.88 16.92
CA GLN A 359 0.49 21.32 17.83
C GLN A 359 1.38 22.43 18.43
N ASP A 360 1.93 23.32 17.60
CA ASP A 360 2.80 24.42 18.07
C ASP A 360 2.07 25.40 18.99
N ALA A 361 0.84 25.77 18.64
CA ALA A 361 0.04 26.70 19.43
C ALA A 361 -0.34 26.08 20.79
N THR A 362 -0.76 24.82 20.80
CA THR A 362 -1.08 24.08 22.04
C THR A 362 0.15 23.92 22.92
N ALA A 363 1.32 23.57 22.35
CA ALA A 363 2.58 23.50 23.08
C ALA A 363 3.03 24.86 23.64
N THR A 364 2.80 25.94 22.88
CA THR A 364 3.09 27.30 23.35
C THR A 364 2.18 27.74 24.48
N LEU A 365 0.90 27.35 24.45
CA LEU A 365 0.01 27.55 25.58
C LEU A 365 0.45 26.73 26.80
N ALA A 366 0.79 25.45 26.61
CA ALA A 366 1.21 24.54 27.67
C ALA A 366 2.49 25.00 28.38
N ASP A 367 3.47 25.52 27.63
CA ASP A 367 4.72 26.08 28.17
C ASP A 367 4.50 27.21 29.18
N ARG A 368 3.48 28.06 28.97
CA ARG A 368 3.15 29.17 29.89
C ARG A 368 2.85 28.68 31.30
N PHE A 369 2.43 27.43 31.45
CA PHE A 369 2.02 26.83 32.71
C PHE A 369 2.84 25.60 33.10
N SER A 370 3.93 25.30 32.35
CA SER A 370 4.68 24.04 32.49
C SER A 370 3.79 22.80 32.44
N TYR A 371 2.73 22.85 31.62
CA TYR A 371 1.77 21.77 31.48
C TYR A 371 2.35 20.66 30.58
N PRO A 372 2.37 19.38 31.01
CA PRO A 372 2.84 18.30 30.17
C PRO A 372 1.80 17.96 29.09
N LEU A 373 2.28 17.72 27.87
CA LEU A 373 1.47 17.23 26.75
C LEU A 373 1.83 15.77 26.44
N LEU A 374 0.88 15.05 25.88
CA LEU A 374 1.06 13.71 25.34
C LEU A 374 1.07 13.77 23.81
N ASP A 375 1.83 12.90 23.16
CA ASP A 375 1.54 12.45 21.80
C ASP A 375 1.46 10.93 21.89
N SER A 376 0.27 10.36 21.74
CA SER A 376 0.08 8.95 22.09
C SER A 376 0.52 7.97 21.02
N HIS A 377 0.54 8.33 19.74
CA HIS A 377 0.72 7.35 18.66
C HIS A 377 1.14 7.91 17.27
N THR A 378 1.94 8.98 17.21
CA THR A 378 2.50 9.46 15.93
C THR A 378 3.94 8.96 15.66
N GLY A 379 4.36 9.04 14.39
CA GLY A 379 5.77 8.87 14.00
C GLY A 379 6.56 10.16 14.18
N VAL A 380 7.90 10.13 14.14
CA VAL A 380 8.74 11.32 14.38
C VAL A 380 9.60 11.67 13.18
N ARG A 381 9.57 12.96 12.80
CA ARG A 381 10.42 13.54 11.75
C ARG A 381 11.45 14.50 12.33
N GLY A 382 12.68 14.46 11.81
CA GLY A 382 13.69 15.47 12.13
C GLY A 382 13.30 16.85 11.59
N ASP A 383 13.71 17.93 12.26
CA ASP A 383 13.30 19.30 11.90
C ASP A 383 13.80 19.79 10.53
N GLY A 384 14.81 19.12 9.96
CA GLY A 384 15.32 19.35 8.60
C GLY A 384 15.20 18.12 7.70
N GLU A 385 14.53 17.07 8.17
CA GLU A 385 14.30 15.86 7.39
C GLU A 385 13.00 16.00 6.61
N ARG A 386 13.00 15.55 5.35
CA ARG A 386 11.77 15.49 4.58
C ARG A 386 10.91 14.32 5.08
N ALA A 387 9.69 14.62 5.51
CA ALA A 387 8.69 13.62 5.90
C ALA A 387 7.66 13.41 4.80
N HIS A 388 6.92 12.31 4.90
CA HIS A 388 5.82 12.02 3.99
C HIS A 388 4.71 13.06 4.15
N ASP A 389 4.21 13.25 5.35
CA ASP A 389 3.02 14.08 5.62
C ASP A 389 3.08 14.80 6.98
N GLU A 390 2.05 15.60 7.25
CA GLU A 390 1.94 16.43 8.44
C GLU A 390 1.76 15.62 9.74
N ARG A 391 1.32 14.35 9.67
CA ARG A 391 0.98 13.52 10.86
C ARG A 391 2.20 13.24 11.74
N ALA A 392 3.41 13.15 11.17
CA ALA A 392 4.62 12.84 11.93
C ALA A 392 5.12 14.02 12.78
N ILE A 393 5.12 13.93 14.10
CA ILE A 393 5.55 15.04 14.97
C ILE A 393 7.03 15.42 14.76
N ARG A 394 7.34 16.72 14.87
CA ARG A 394 8.71 17.25 14.80
C ARG A 394 9.55 16.88 16.02
N ALA A 395 10.80 16.48 15.80
CA ALA A 395 11.75 16.16 16.86
C ALA A 395 11.99 17.33 17.85
N SER A 396 12.00 18.58 17.37
CA SER A 396 12.07 19.76 18.26
C SER A 396 10.87 19.85 19.21
N LEU A 397 9.67 19.55 18.71
CA LEU A 397 8.46 19.56 19.51
C LEU A 397 8.44 18.41 20.52
N VAL A 398 8.86 17.21 20.12
CA VAL A 398 9.07 16.09 21.05
C VAL A 398 10.03 16.48 22.18
N THR A 399 11.16 17.12 21.83
CA THR A 399 12.14 17.60 22.81
C THR A 399 11.51 18.60 23.78
N ARG A 400 10.70 19.53 23.27
CA ARG A 400 9.98 20.54 24.05
C ARG A 400 8.97 19.90 25.00
N MET A 401 8.14 18.98 24.53
CA MET A 401 7.16 18.25 25.34
C MET A 401 7.85 17.44 26.45
N ALA A 402 8.93 16.74 26.11
CA ALA A 402 9.71 15.97 27.07
C ALA A 402 10.25 16.85 28.20
N ARG A 403 10.69 18.09 27.93
CA ARG A 403 11.14 19.03 28.99
C ARG A 403 10.04 19.32 30.01
N ASN A 404 8.80 19.49 29.58
CA ASN A 404 7.67 19.75 30.48
C ASN A 404 7.13 18.49 31.18
N GLY A 405 7.66 17.31 30.85
CA GLY A 405 7.19 16.06 31.45
C GLY A 405 6.26 15.25 30.57
N GLY A 406 6.06 15.64 29.32
CA GLY A 406 5.28 14.88 28.34
C GLY A 406 5.89 13.52 28.02
N VAL A 407 5.03 12.59 27.59
CA VAL A 407 5.37 11.23 27.16
C VAL A 407 4.97 11.05 25.70
N ILE A 408 5.80 10.34 24.93
CA ILE A 408 5.56 10.06 23.51
C ILE A 408 5.32 8.57 23.31
N GLY A 409 4.20 8.20 22.72
CA GLY A 409 3.91 6.82 22.33
C GLY A 409 4.30 6.56 20.89
N ILE A 410 5.01 5.47 20.67
CA ILE A 410 5.47 5.06 19.34
C ILE A 410 4.44 4.12 18.73
N GLY A 411 3.89 4.53 17.59
CA GLY A 411 3.07 3.70 16.72
C GLY A 411 3.77 2.40 16.31
N THR A 412 3.05 1.28 16.31
CA THR A 412 3.55 -0.01 15.84
C THR A 412 3.23 -0.29 14.36
N GLY A 413 2.51 0.61 13.69
CA GLY A 413 2.28 0.56 12.23
C GLY A 413 3.42 1.08 11.36
N GLY A 414 4.46 1.67 11.97
CA GLY A 414 5.48 2.46 11.27
C GLY A 414 4.98 3.87 10.92
N SER A 415 5.90 4.78 10.62
CA SER A 415 5.57 6.13 10.17
C SER A 415 4.95 6.06 8.77
N THR A 416 3.62 6.01 8.70
CA THR A 416 2.72 6.73 7.77
C THR A 416 1.40 5.97 7.66
N ALA A 417 0.30 6.71 7.74
CA ALA A 417 -1.00 6.22 7.29
C ALA A 417 -0.90 5.82 5.80
N GLY A 418 -0.83 4.50 5.56
CA GLY A 418 -0.64 3.93 4.22
C GLY A 418 0.28 2.70 4.15
N GLY A 419 0.39 1.92 5.23
CA GLY A 419 1.20 0.71 5.31
C GLY A 419 2.69 1.03 5.40
N PHE A 420 3.40 0.40 6.36
CA PHE A 420 4.85 0.37 6.48
C PHE A 420 5.57 1.14 5.37
N ASP A 421 5.94 2.41 5.60
CA ASP A 421 7.05 3.02 4.88
C ASP A 421 8.31 2.26 5.36
N ALA A 422 8.40 1.00 4.94
CA ALA A 422 9.60 0.22 5.10
C ALA A 422 10.63 0.99 4.31
N ALA A 423 11.75 1.28 4.96
CA ALA A 423 12.86 2.05 4.41
C ALA A 423 12.95 1.93 2.89
N SER A 424 13.19 3.07 2.24
CA SER A 424 13.45 3.21 0.81
C SER A 424 13.85 1.86 0.21
N PRO A 425 12.95 1.22 -0.56
CA PRO A 425 13.07 -0.18 -0.89
C PRO A 425 14.47 -0.44 -1.43
N LYS A 426 15.16 -1.43 -0.87
CA LYS A 426 16.53 -1.75 -1.28
C LYS A 426 16.56 -2.24 -2.73
N MET A 427 15.42 -2.71 -3.22
CA MET A 427 15.18 -3.15 -4.58
C MET A 427 13.68 -3.14 -4.87
N VAL A 428 13.26 -2.75 -6.08
CA VAL A 428 11.88 -2.84 -6.56
C VAL A 428 11.87 -3.52 -7.93
N PHE A 429 11.04 -4.53 -8.12
CA PHE A 429 10.65 -5.05 -9.42
C PHE A 429 9.22 -4.64 -9.71
N HIS A 430 9.01 -3.77 -10.69
CA HIS A 430 7.68 -3.37 -11.14
C HIS A 430 7.26 -4.16 -12.37
N GLN A 431 5.99 -4.52 -12.47
CA GLN A 431 5.31 -4.87 -13.71
C GLN A 431 3.95 -4.18 -13.77
N GLY A 432 3.69 -3.54 -14.89
CA GLY A 432 2.45 -2.85 -15.19
C GLY A 432 2.21 -2.82 -16.71
N PRO A 433 1.09 -2.22 -17.14
CA PRO A 433 0.68 -2.19 -18.55
C PRO A 433 1.63 -1.37 -19.43
N ASP A 434 2.53 -0.61 -18.81
CA ASP A 434 3.61 0.16 -19.43
C ASP A 434 4.87 -0.68 -19.71
N GLY A 435 4.89 -1.97 -19.32
CA GLY A 435 5.95 -2.93 -19.67
C GLY A 435 7.31 -2.67 -19.01
N ASN A 436 7.39 -1.73 -18.07
CA ASN A 436 8.64 -1.37 -17.43
C ASN A 436 8.99 -2.34 -16.30
N THR A 437 9.74 -3.40 -16.60
CA THR A 437 10.56 -4.05 -15.57
C THR A 437 11.68 -3.08 -15.20
N ALA A 438 11.58 -2.29 -14.13
CA ALA A 438 12.70 -1.43 -13.74
C ALA A 438 13.05 -1.61 -12.27
N LEU A 439 14.36 -1.66 -11.99
CA LEU A 439 14.93 -1.41 -10.66
C LEU A 439 14.78 0.09 -10.40
N ILE A 440 13.63 0.50 -9.86
CA ILE A 440 13.35 1.92 -9.60
C ILE A 440 13.58 2.18 -8.09
N PRO A 441 14.45 3.12 -7.71
CA PRO A 441 14.38 3.72 -6.38
C PRO A 441 13.07 4.52 -6.32
N ARG A 442 12.04 4.00 -5.63
CA ARG A 442 10.79 4.75 -5.44
C ARG A 442 10.91 5.62 -4.19
N ASN A 443 10.87 6.93 -4.41
CA ASN A 443 10.35 7.89 -3.43
C ASN A 443 9.01 8.37 -3.98
N GLY A 444 7.93 8.13 -3.26
CA GLY A 444 6.62 8.72 -3.58
C GLY A 444 5.54 7.72 -3.96
N SER A 445 4.47 7.81 -3.20
CA SER A 445 3.13 7.28 -3.38
C SER A 445 2.47 7.85 -4.65
N SER A 446 2.81 7.31 -5.82
CA SER A 446 1.97 7.48 -7.01
C SER A 446 2.27 6.41 -8.04
N LEU A 447 1.57 5.28 -7.95
CA LEU A 447 1.07 4.65 -9.16
C LEU A 447 -0.39 5.05 -9.25
N LEU A 448 -0.63 6.13 -9.98
CA LEU A 448 -1.93 6.42 -10.56
C LEU A 448 -2.51 5.15 -11.14
N HIS A 449 -3.80 4.92 -10.88
CA HIS A 449 -4.63 4.01 -11.65
C HIS A 449 -4.30 4.20 -13.14
N ASN A 450 -3.62 3.22 -13.73
CA ASN A 450 -3.62 3.10 -15.18
C ASN A 450 -4.96 2.47 -15.51
N ASP A 451 -5.74 2.99 -16.45
CA ASP A 451 -7.01 2.36 -16.89
C ASP A 451 -6.79 1.06 -17.70
N LYS A 452 -5.62 0.44 -17.58
CA LYS A 452 -5.15 -0.64 -18.43
C LYS A 452 -4.84 -1.87 -17.59
N THR A 453 -5.44 -2.99 -17.95
CA THR A 453 -5.10 -4.30 -17.39
C THR A 453 -3.70 -4.71 -17.84
N TYR A 454 -2.83 -5.03 -16.88
CA TYR A 454 -1.50 -5.60 -17.16
C TYR A 454 -1.62 -7.06 -17.55
N ALA A 455 -2.39 -7.85 -16.78
CA ALA A 455 -2.64 -9.25 -17.07
C ALA A 455 -4.04 -9.64 -16.62
N ARG A 456 -4.72 -10.50 -17.39
CA ARG A 456 -5.99 -11.11 -17.01
C ARG A 456 -5.76 -12.57 -16.63
N LEU A 457 -6.10 -12.94 -15.40
CA LEU A 457 -6.07 -14.32 -14.92
C LEU A 457 -7.47 -14.90 -14.97
N THR A 458 -7.64 -16.08 -15.57
CA THR A 458 -8.94 -16.73 -15.76
C THR A 458 -8.84 -18.22 -15.40
N GLY A 459 -9.96 -18.94 -15.43
CA GLY A 459 -9.95 -20.40 -15.31
C GLY A 459 -9.12 -21.12 -16.40
N GLU A 460 -8.85 -20.47 -17.53
CA GLU A 460 -7.97 -20.99 -18.59
C GLU A 460 -6.52 -20.47 -18.43
N GLN A 461 -6.36 -19.21 -18.04
CA GLN A 461 -5.07 -18.57 -17.79
C GLN A 461 -4.83 -18.41 -16.28
N LYS A 462 -4.37 -19.48 -15.62
CA LYS A 462 -4.20 -19.52 -14.14
C LYS A 462 -2.86 -19.01 -13.65
N THR A 463 -1.92 -18.72 -14.55
CA THR A 463 -0.56 -18.34 -14.17
C THR A 463 -0.10 -17.09 -14.89
N LEU A 464 0.63 -16.26 -14.14
CA LEU A 464 1.35 -15.10 -14.62
C LEU A 464 2.78 -15.22 -14.12
N ALA A 465 3.77 -15.17 -15.00
CA ALA A 465 5.18 -15.20 -14.63
C ALA A 465 5.87 -13.91 -15.06
N VAL A 466 6.67 -13.35 -14.16
CA VAL A 466 7.49 -12.16 -14.38
C VAL A 466 8.95 -12.57 -14.28
N ALA A 467 9.67 -12.50 -15.39
CA ALA A 467 11.11 -12.70 -15.38
C ALA A 467 11.82 -11.52 -14.69
N VAL A 468 12.70 -11.85 -13.76
CA VAL A 468 13.61 -10.89 -13.14
C VAL A 468 14.96 -11.03 -13.84
N GLY A 469 15.36 -9.98 -14.55
CA GLY A 469 16.67 -9.98 -15.23
C GLY A 469 17.82 -10.19 -14.23
N PRO A 470 18.92 -10.85 -14.62
CA PRO A 470 20.03 -11.11 -13.72
C PRO A 470 20.61 -9.80 -13.18
N LEU A 471 20.70 -9.69 -11.85
CA LEU A 471 21.22 -8.52 -11.14
C LEU A 471 22.73 -8.32 -11.36
N ASP A 472 23.45 -9.40 -11.68
CA ASP A 472 24.92 -9.42 -11.81
C ASP A 472 25.39 -10.31 -12.98
N ALA A 473 25.07 -9.96 -14.23
CA ALA A 473 25.74 -10.60 -15.38
C ALA A 473 27.07 -9.86 -15.64
N PRO A 474 28.24 -10.52 -15.60
CA PRO A 474 29.51 -9.88 -15.97
C PRO A 474 29.45 -9.40 -17.43
N GLU A 475 29.84 -8.15 -17.68
CA GLU A 475 29.66 -7.46 -18.97
C GLU A 475 30.54 -7.97 -20.15
N THR A 476 31.27 -9.09 -20.00
CA THR A 476 32.42 -9.39 -20.88
C THR A 476 32.42 -10.73 -21.60
N SER A 477 31.42 -11.58 -21.45
CA SER A 477 31.38 -12.93 -22.05
C SER A 477 30.89 -12.92 -23.51
N SER A 478 31.59 -13.65 -24.37
CA SER A 478 31.22 -13.89 -25.77
C SER A 478 29.99 -14.80 -25.88
N CYS A 479 29.15 -14.54 -26.88
CA CYS A 479 27.93 -15.28 -27.19
C CYS A 479 27.78 -15.37 -28.70
N GLU A 480 28.66 -16.12 -29.35
CA GLU A 480 28.61 -16.33 -30.81
C GLU A 480 27.70 -17.52 -31.16
N ARG A 481 27.44 -18.41 -30.21
CA ARG A 481 26.36 -19.39 -30.27
C ARG A 481 25.42 -19.27 -29.08
N ILE A 482 24.14 -19.34 -29.37
CA ILE A 482 23.05 -19.38 -28.40
C ILE A 482 22.30 -20.71 -28.52
N SER A 483 21.81 -21.24 -27.41
CA SER A 483 21.01 -22.46 -27.34
C SER A 483 19.68 -22.14 -26.69
N PHE A 484 18.59 -22.53 -27.34
CA PHE A 484 17.22 -22.40 -26.83
C PHE A 484 16.71 -23.78 -26.40
N THR A 485 16.45 -23.97 -25.11
CA THR A 485 15.73 -25.14 -24.61
C THR A 485 14.28 -24.78 -24.37
N MET A 486 13.37 -25.46 -25.05
CA MET A 486 11.93 -25.23 -25.01
C MET A 486 11.22 -26.48 -24.54
N LYS A 487 10.30 -26.34 -23.58
CA LYS A 487 9.43 -27.41 -23.13
C LYS A 487 8.00 -27.12 -23.57
N THR A 488 7.40 -28.00 -24.36
CA THR A 488 5.95 -27.94 -24.65
C THR A 488 5.16 -28.41 -23.44
N GLY A 489 3.94 -27.91 -23.26
CA GLY A 489 3.04 -28.28 -22.18
C GLY A 489 2.04 -29.35 -22.62
N GLY A 490 0.81 -29.25 -22.09
CA GLY A 490 -0.28 -30.17 -22.45
C GLY A 490 -0.81 -30.08 -23.89
N ASP A 491 -0.22 -29.23 -24.73
CA ASP A 491 -0.58 -29.01 -26.15
C ASP A 491 0.72 -28.89 -26.97
N ASP A 492 0.75 -29.49 -28.16
CA ASP A 492 1.95 -29.74 -28.96
C ASP A 492 2.23 -28.64 -29.99
N LEU A 493 3.45 -28.65 -30.59
CA LEU A 493 3.63 -28.05 -31.92
C LEU A 493 3.35 -29.12 -32.96
N ARG A 494 2.47 -28.86 -33.91
CA ARG A 494 2.14 -29.84 -34.97
C ARG A 494 3.07 -29.74 -36.19
N GLY A 495 3.80 -28.63 -36.35
CA GLY A 495 4.75 -28.41 -37.44
C GLY A 495 4.04 -28.20 -38.80
N GLY A 496 4.71 -28.51 -39.92
CA GLY A 496 4.05 -28.50 -41.23
C GLY A 496 3.56 -27.14 -41.77
N GLY A 497 4.10 -26.03 -41.28
CA GLY A 497 3.72 -24.64 -41.64
C GLY A 497 3.42 -23.77 -40.41
N ASP A 498 3.15 -24.41 -39.28
CA ASP A 498 3.04 -23.82 -37.96
C ASP A 498 4.41 -23.93 -37.26
N ASP A 499 5.28 -22.92 -37.44
CA ASP A 499 6.65 -22.93 -36.92
C ASP A 499 6.84 -21.98 -35.73
N ALA A 500 7.89 -22.23 -34.95
CA ALA A 500 8.41 -21.30 -33.95
C ALA A 500 9.74 -20.72 -34.44
N VAL A 501 9.88 -19.40 -34.34
CA VAL A 501 11.10 -18.67 -34.68
C VAL A 501 11.53 -17.81 -33.49
N ALA A 502 12.79 -17.93 -33.07
CA ALA A 502 13.39 -17.03 -32.09
C ALA A 502 13.95 -15.80 -32.82
N HIS A 503 13.46 -14.62 -32.47
CA HIS A 503 14.02 -13.35 -32.90
C HIS A 503 14.91 -12.80 -31.79
N VAL A 504 16.23 -12.89 -31.99
CA VAL A 504 17.23 -12.32 -31.07
C VAL A 504 17.57 -10.92 -31.53
N THR A 505 17.13 -9.93 -30.78
CA THR A 505 17.46 -8.52 -31.04
C THR A 505 18.85 -8.23 -30.48
N LEU A 506 19.80 -7.89 -31.34
CA LEU A 506 21.13 -7.43 -30.97
C LEU A 506 21.21 -5.89 -31.06
N ARG A 507 22.29 -5.29 -30.53
CA ARG A 507 22.57 -3.84 -30.68
C ARG A 507 22.51 -3.33 -32.13
N SER A 508 22.86 -4.17 -33.10
CA SER A 508 23.06 -3.78 -34.50
C SER A 508 22.04 -4.35 -35.48
N ARG A 509 21.33 -5.44 -35.11
CA ARG A 509 20.41 -6.18 -36.00
C ARG A 509 19.51 -7.12 -35.20
N VAL A 510 18.43 -7.58 -35.82
CA VAL A 510 17.66 -8.74 -35.34
C VAL A 510 18.15 -9.99 -36.07
N VAL A 511 18.38 -11.08 -35.33
CA VAL A 511 18.75 -12.38 -35.88
C VAL A 511 17.56 -13.32 -35.68
N ALA A 512 16.97 -13.80 -36.77
CA ALA A 512 15.91 -14.79 -36.73
C ALA A 512 16.52 -16.21 -36.77
N ILE A 513 16.21 -17.01 -35.77
CA ILE A 513 16.70 -18.37 -35.57
C ILE A 513 15.49 -19.30 -35.66
N PRO A 514 15.32 -20.04 -36.77
CA PRO A 514 14.24 -21.01 -36.90
C PRO A 514 14.37 -22.13 -35.88
N LEU A 515 13.36 -22.32 -35.03
CA LEU A 515 13.41 -23.28 -33.93
C LEU A 515 12.89 -24.66 -34.36
N SER A 516 11.68 -24.71 -34.90
CA SER A 516 11.01 -25.96 -35.27
C SER A 516 11.35 -26.45 -36.68
N LYS A 517 11.55 -25.55 -37.65
CA LYS A 517 11.91 -25.87 -39.05
C LYS A 517 10.98 -26.91 -39.71
N GLY A 518 9.69 -26.83 -39.45
CA GLY A 518 8.65 -27.72 -39.92
C GLY A 518 8.42 -28.97 -39.05
N ALA A 519 9.24 -29.20 -38.02
CA ALA A 519 9.10 -30.34 -37.13
C ALA A 519 8.06 -30.09 -36.02
N GLY A 520 7.19 -31.09 -35.79
CA GLY A 520 6.28 -31.10 -34.65
C GLY A 520 6.97 -31.50 -33.34
N TRP A 521 6.56 -30.89 -32.23
CA TRP A 521 7.06 -31.13 -30.88
C TRP A 521 5.91 -31.64 -30.02
N GLY A 522 5.88 -32.94 -29.75
CA GLY A 522 4.77 -33.57 -29.01
C GLY A 522 4.57 -33.00 -27.60
N ASN A 523 3.41 -33.28 -26.99
CA ASN A 523 3.06 -32.83 -25.65
C ASN A 523 4.15 -33.14 -24.62
N ASN A 524 4.41 -32.21 -23.70
CA ASN A 524 5.40 -32.34 -22.62
C ASN A 524 6.83 -32.65 -23.09
N SER A 525 7.16 -32.41 -24.36
CA SER A 525 8.50 -32.66 -24.91
C SER A 525 9.45 -31.50 -24.60
N THR A 526 10.74 -31.79 -24.52
CA THR A 526 11.78 -30.77 -24.36
C THR A 526 12.70 -30.81 -25.56
N ASN A 527 12.81 -29.69 -26.27
CA ASN A 527 13.58 -29.55 -27.50
C ASN A 527 14.67 -28.50 -27.27
N THR A 528 15.91 -28.82 -27.60
CA THR A 528 17.04 -27.88 -27.50
C THR A 528 17.58 -27.57 -28.88
N ILE A 529 17.61 -26.29 -29.22
CA ILE A 529 17.90 -25.80 -30.57
C ILE A 529 19.06 -24.81 -30.50
N PRO A 530 20.20 -25.11 -31.14
CA PRO A 530 21.28 -24.15 -31.27
C PRO A 530 20.95 -23.10 -32.35
N GLY A 531 21.50 -21.91 -32.18
CA GLY A 531 21.49 -20.83 -33.16
C GLY A 531 22.80 -20.07 -33.16
N ASP A 532 23.20 -19.61 -34.33
CA ASP A 532 24.43 -18.84 -34.52
C ASP A 532 24.11 -17.34 -34.43
N LEU A 533 24.94 -16.62 -33.69
CA LEU A 533 24.95 -15.16 -33.61
C LEU A 533 26.18 -14.63 -34.36
N PRO A 534 26.17 -13.36 -34.83
CA PRO A 534 27.31 -12.78 -35.53
C PRO A 534 28.61 -12.88 -34.72
N ALA A 535 29.73 -13.11 -35.39
CA ALA A 535 31.05 -13.16 -34.74
C ALA A 535 31.33 -11.88 -33.93
N GLY A 536 31.91 -12.05 -32.74
CA GLY A 536 32.17 -10.99 -31.76
C GLY A 536 30.95 -10.57 -30.93
N THR A 537 29.78 -11.21 -31.10
CA THR A 537 28.60 -10.91 -30.27
C THR A 537 28.89 -11.22 -28.81
N LYS A 538 28.63 -10.27 -27.92
CA LYS A 538 28.72 -10.44 -26.47
C LYS A 538 27.33 -10.63 -25.88
N VAL A 539 27.25 -11.20 -24.68
CA VAL A 539 25.98 -11.28 -23.93
C VAL A 539 25.36 -9.88 -23.78
N SER A 540 26.19 -8.85 -23.57
CA SER A 540 25.77 -7.44 -23.48
C SER A 540 25.18 -6.85 -24.77
N ASP A 541 25.28 -7.56 -25.89
CA ASP A 541 24.76 -7.12 -27.18
C ASP A 541 23.34 -7.62 -27.42
N ILE A 542 22.90 -8.67 -26.73
CA ILE A 542 21.55 -9.21 -26.78
C ILE A 542 20.60 -8.31 -25.99
N ARG A 543 19.54 -7.83 -26.64
CA ARG A 543 18.61 -6.81 -26.13
C ARG A 543 17.20 -7.32 -25.95
N ASP A 544 16.80 -8.33 -26.70
CA ASP A 544 15.49 -8.95 -26.59
C ASP A 544 15.54 -10.32 -27.26
N ILE A 545 14.69 -11.24 -26.80
CA ILE A 545 14.50 -12.54 -27.43
C ILE A 545 12.99 -12.76 -27.52
N ALA A 546 12.43 -12.75 -28.72
CA ALA A 546 11.02 -13.03 -28.94
C ALA A 546 10.82 -14.39 -29.60
N ILE A 547 9.81 -15.13 -29.17
CA ILE A 547 9.36 -16.36 -29.82
C ILE A 547 8.11 -16.04 -30.62
N VAL A 548 8.17 -16.24 -31.93
CA VAL A 548 7.07 -15.98 -32.86
C VAL A 548 6.58 -17.30 -33.43
N HIS A 549 5.29 -17.54 -33.27
CA HIS A 549 4.56 -18.62 -33.89
C HIS A 549 4.06 -18.18 -35.27
N THR A 550 4.42 -18.92 -36.33
CA THR A 550 4.22 -18.51 -37.73
C THR A 550 2.97 -19.10 -38.38
N GLY A 551 2.11 -19.80 -37.62
CA GLY A 551 0.91 -20.44 -38.16
C GLY A 551 -0.04 -19.48 -38.87
N ARG A 552 -0.71 -19.93 -39.95
CA ARG A 552 -1.62 -19.09 -40.77
C ARG A 552 -2.97 -18.87 -40.08
N ASN A 553 -3.56 -17.68 -40.23
CA ASN A 553 -4.98 -17.46 -39.91
C ASN A 553 -5.84 -18.12 -41.00
N GLY A 554 -6.26 -19.37 -40.79
CA GLY A 554 -7.21 -20.06 -41.67
C GLY A 554 -8.64 -19.63 -41.34
N GLY A 555 -9.39 -19.17 -42.34
CA GLY A 555 -10.84 -19.01 -42.21
C GLY A 555 -11.51 -20.37 -42.04
N GLY A 556 -12.20 -20.56 -40.92
CA GLY A 556 -13.01 -21.75 -40.60
C GLY A 556 -12.53 -22.48 -39.35
N PHE A 557 -13.48 -22.90 -38.51
CA PHE A 557 -13.25 -23.67 -37.28
C PHE A 557 -12.37 -24.90 -37.56
N ASN A 558 -11.16 -24.97 -36.98
CA ASN A 558 -10.17 -26.08 -36.94
C ASN A 558 -8.96 -26.12 -37.90
N GLN A 559 -8.24 -25.02 -38.23
CA GLN A 559 -6.99 -25.15 -39.02
C GLN A 559 -5.77 -24.29 -38.61
N ALA A 560 -5.74 -23.67 -37.42
CA ALA A 560 -4.51 -23.07 -36.88
C ALA A 560 -4.07 -23.83 -35.63
N ASP A 561 -2.78 -24.19 -35.55
CA ASP A 561 -2.24 -24.89 -34.39
C ASP A 561 -2.20 -23.98 -33.14
N ASN A 562 -2.38 -24.58 -31.98
CA ASN A 562 -2.26 -23.92 -30.68
C ASN A 562 -1.37 -24.78 -29.79
N TRP A 563 -0.44 -24.12 -29.09
CA TRP A 563 0.64 -24.78 -28.36
C TRP A 563 0.72 -24.21 -26.94
N ASN A 564 1.22 -25.01 -25.99
CA ASN A 564 1.61 -24.55 -24.66
C ASN A 564 3.14 -24.52 -24.46
N LEU A 565 3.74 -23.36 -24.14
CA LEU A 565 5.17 -23.22 -23.81
C LEU A 565 5.33 -23.30 -22.30
N ASP A 566 5.76 -24.43 -21.75
CA ASP A 566 5.91 -24.64 -20.30
C ASP A 566 7.33 -24.36 -19.79
N GLY A 567 8.31 -24.31 -20.68
CA GLY A 567 9.71 -24.04 -20.32
C GLY A 567 10.42 -23.30 -21.44
N PHE A 568 11.18 -22.26 -21.10
CA PHE A 568 12.02 -21.54 -22.05
C PHE A 568 13.34 -21.13 -21.41
N ARG A 569 14.45 -21.64 -21.95
CA ARG A 569 15.80 -21.29 -21.50
C ARG A 569 16.64 -20.88 -22.71
N ALA A 570 17.35 -19.76 -22.59
CA ALA A 570 18.29 -19.26 -23.59
C ALA A 570 19.68 -19.15 -22.97
N GLU A 571 20.69 -19.73 -23.60
CA GLU A 571 22.06 -19.80 -23.06
C GLU A 571 23.12 -19.58 -24.12
N CYS A 572 24.21 -18.91 -23.79
CA CYS A 572 25.37 -18.83 -24.65
C CYS A 572 26.20 -20.11 -24.54
N SER A 573 26.37 -20.79 -25.66
CA SER A 573 27.00 -22.12 -25.75
C SER A 573 28.52 -22.09 -25.59
N ASP A 574 29.14 -20.92 -25.79
CA ASP A 574 30.60 -20.77 -25.83
C ASP A 574 31.23 -20.54 -24.43
N GLY A 575 30.40 -20.51 -23.38
CA GLY A 575 30.81 -20.37 -21.97
C GLY A 575 29.77 -20.83 -20.94
N ALA A 576 28.71 -21.54 -21.36
CA ALA A 576 27.60 -22.03 -20.53
C ALA A 576 26.94 -20.94 -19.65
N GLN A 577 26.72 -19.75 -20.21
CA GLN A 577 26.06 -18.66 -19.49
C GLN A 577 24.57 -18.60 -19.84
N THR A 578 23.71 -18.76 -18.84
CA THR A 578 22.26 -18.58 -18.99
C THR A 578 21.91 -17.11 -19.16
N ILE A 579 21.26 -16.76 -20.28
CA ILE A 579 20.72 -15.42 -20.56
C ILE A 579 19.33 -15.28 -19.91
N LEU A 580 18.50 -16.30 -20.07
CA LEU A 580 17.13 -16.34 -19.58
C LEU A 580 16.75 -17.78 -19.24
N ASN A 581 16.00 -17.98 -18.17
CA ASN A 581 15.45 -19.29 -17.80
C ASN A 581 14.07 -19.11 -17.16
N MET A 582 13.05 -19.57 -17.86
CA MET A 582 11.65 -19.42 -17.52
C MET A 582 10.99 -20.80 -17.51
N SER A 583 10.07 -21.00 -16.56
CA SER A 583 9.23 -22.19 -16.48
C SER A 583 7.83 -21.79 -16.01
N GLY A 584 6.81 -22.47 -16.52
CA GLY A 584 5.40 -22.18 -16.30
C GLY A 584 4.54 -23.38 -16.74
N ALA A 585 3.22 -23.31 -16.53
CA ALA A 585 2.31 -24.37 -16.95
C ALA A 585 0.99 -23.78 -17.49
N PRO A 586 1.01 -23.04 -18.63
CA PRO A 586 2.17 -22.66 -19.46
C PRO A 586 2.77 -21.28 -19.12
N ILE A 587 3.99 -21.01 -19.56
CA ILE A 587 4.58 -19.66 -19.68
C ILE A 587 3.79 -18.82 -20.69
N MET A 588 3.43 -19.44 -21.82
CA MET A 588 2.67 -18.81 -22.90
C MET A 588 1.83 -19.88 -23.61
N ARG A 589 0.56 -19.56 -23.89
CA ARG A 589 -0.27 -20.32 -24.84
C ARG A 589 -0.29 -19.59 -26.18
N PHE A 590 0.28 -20.21 -27.20
CA PHE A 590 0.23 -19.68 -28.56
C PHE A 590 -1.11 -20.05 -29.21
N THR A 591 -1.78 -19.08 -29.81
CA THR A 591 -3.06 -19.27 -30.51
C THR A 591 -3.07 -18.47 -31.81
N GLY A 592 -4.12 -18.64 -32.63
CA GLY A 592 -4.35 -17.81 -33.81
C GLY A 592 -4.38 -16.30 -33.54
N ASP A 593 -4.77 -15.90 -32.32
CA ASP A 593 -4.80 -14.49 -31.90
C ASP A 593 -3.55 -14.07 -31.11
N ASN A 594 -2.85 -15.04 -30.50
CA ASN A 594 -1.70 -14.78 -29.64
C ASN A 594 -0.45 -15.53 -30.14
N LYS A 595 0.30 -14.88 -31.04
CA LYS A 595 1.40 -15.53 -31.79
C LYS A 595 2.81 -15.16 -31.34
N ARG A 596 2.97 -14.27 -30.36
CA ARG A 596 4.28 -13.74 -29.99
C ARG A 596 4.46 -13.73 -28.49
N PHE A 597 5.61 -14.21 -28.05
CA PHE A 597 6.07 -14.16 -26.67
C PHE A 597 7.39 -13.39 -26.61
N ASP A 598 7.39 -12.22 -25.97
CA ASP A 598 8.59 -11.41 -25.80
C ASP A 598 9.27 -11.75 -24.47
N ALA A 599 10.49 -12.29 -24.57
CA ALA A 599 11.32 -12.71 -23.45
C ALA A 599 12.39 -11.63 -23.20
N ASN A 600 11.98 -10.57 -22.51
CA ASN A 600 12.76 -9.34 -22.34
C ASN A 600 14.16 -9.58 -21.74
N VAL A 601 15.21 -9.16 -22.46
CA VAL A 601 16.62 -9.17 -22.01
C VAL A 601 17.07 -7.73 -21.71
N ALA A 602 17.77 -7.46 -20.61
CA ALA A 602 18.06 -6.07 -20.20
C ALA A 602 19.07 -5.33 -21.13
N PRO A 603 18.77 -4.13 -21.69
CA PRO A 603 19.74 -3.36 -22.51
C PRO A 603 20.54 -2.31 -21.73
N GLY A 604 21.88 -2.45 -21.59
CA GLY A 604 22.78 -1.38 -21.14
C GLY A 604 23.36 -0.49 -22.26
N GLY A 605 23.27 0.85 -22.17
CA GLY A 605 24.13 1.79 -22.93
C GLY A 605 23.61 3.23 -23.15
N SER A 606 24.50 4.24 -22.95
CA SER A 606 24.31 5.70 -23.10
C SER A 606 24.71 6.24 -24.50
N GLY A 607 24.15 7.40 -24.90
CA GLY A 607 24.45 8.12 -26.15
C GLY A 607 23.41 9.23 -26.48
N GLU A 608 23.85 10.36 -27.06
CA GLU A 608 23.00 11.48 -27.51
C GLU A 608 22.18 11.10 -28.75
N ILE A 609 20.92 11.52 -28.85
CA ILE A 609 20.03 11.28 -30.00
C ILE A 609 19.46 12.62 -30.44
N ARG A 610 19.78 13.04 -31.68
CA ARG A 610 19.34 14.34 -32.22
C ARG A 610 18.06 14.27 -33.04
N ARG A 611 17.77 13.11 -33.63
CA ARG A 611 16.62 12.91 -34.52
C ARG A 611 16.15 11.47 -34.46
N LEU A 612 14.84 11.27 -34.45
CA LEU A 612 14.18 9.96 -34.49
C LEU A 612 13.55 9.73 -35.85
N LEU A 613 13.77 8.56 -36.44
CA LEU A 613 13.11 8.10 -37.65
C LEU A 613 12.04 7.08 -37.27
N PHE A 614 10.79 7.40 -37.56
CA PHE A 614 9.63 6.52 -37.46
C PHE A 614 9.37 5.89 -38.82
N THR A 615 9.68 4.62 -38.97
CA THR A 615 9.36 3.81 -40.16
C THR A 615 8.10 3.01 -39.85
N ILE A 616 6.99 3.31 -40.51
CA ILE A 616 5.67 2.76 -40.21
C ILE A 616 5.16 1.97 -41.41
N ARG A 617 4.71 0.75 -41.19
CA ARG A 617 3.99 -0.08 -42.16
C ARG A 617 2.48 -0.02 -41.87
N THR A 618 1.69 0.48 -42.83
CA THR A 618 0.22 0.41 -42.77
C THR A 618 -0.23 -1.02 -43.06
N GLY A 619 -1.36 -1.42 -42.48
CA GLY A 619 -1.97 -2.72 -42.70
C GLY A 619 -2.96 -2.73 -43.85
N GLY A 620 -3.97 -3.60 -43.76
CA GLY A 620 -5.05 -3.70 -44.76
C GLY A 620 -6.02 -2.51 -44.81
N ASP A 621 -5.75 -1.43 -44.08
CA ASP A 621 -6.56 -0.20 -43.99
C ASP A 621 -5.60 1.00 -44.13
N ASP A 622 -6.03 2.06 -44.82
CA ASP A 622 -5.20 3.22 -45.14
C ASP A 622 -5.27 4.27 -44.02
N LEU A 623 -4.30 5.20 -44.01
CA LEU A 623 -4.38 6.41 -43.18
C LEU A 623 -4.79 7.55 -44.10
N ARG A 624 -6.00 8.08 -43.97
CA ARG A 624 -6.63 8.97 -44.96
C ARG A 624 -6.05 10.38 -44.99
N GLY A 625 -5.49 10.85 -43.87
CA GLY A 625 -4.94 12.21 -43.76
C GLY A 625 -6.02 13.28 -43.56
N GLY A 626 -5.74 14.54 -43.90
CA GLY A 626 -6.65 15.65 -43.64
C GLY A 626 -6.83 15.94 -42.14
N GLY A 627 -8.04 15.69 -41.60
CA GLY A 627 -8.34 15.80 -40.16
C GLY A 627 -7.91 14.58 -39.34
N ASP A 628 -7.64 13.46 -40.01
CA ASP A 628 -7.30 12.17 -39.41
C ASP A 628 -5.80 11.90 -39.56
N ASN A 629 -5.03 12.23 -38.51
CA ASN A 629 -3.58 12.22 -38.53
C ASN A 629 -2.98 11.34 -37.45
N ALA A 630 -1.81 10.78 -37.74
CA ALA A 630 -0.95 10.12 -36.79
C ALA A 630 0.16 11.08 -36.32
N ILE A 631 0.38 11.15 -35.01
CA ILE A 631 1.33 12.01 -34.33
C ILE A 631 2.23 11.13 -33.47
N GLY A 632 3.52 11.15 -33.73
CA GLY A 632 4.53 10.55 -32.85
C GLY A 632 4.66 11.45 -31.63
N VAL A 633 4.55 10.91 -30.42
CA VAL A 633 4.74 11.68 -29.18
C VAL A 633 5.97 11.15 -28.48
N VAL A 634 6.98 12.00 -28.32
CA VAL A 634 8.25 11.69 -27.67
C VAL A 634 8.33 12.52 -26.40
N ARG A 635 8.31 11.87 -25.23
CA ARG A 635 8.48 12.54 -23.96
C ARG A 635 9.97 12.57 -23.59
N VAL A 636 10.54 13.75 -23.44
CA VAL A 636 11.94 13.98 -23.06
C VAL A 636 11.99 14.86 -21.82
N ASN A 637 12.58 14.37 -20.72
CA ASN A 637 12.71 15.11 -19.46
C ASN A 637 11.40 15.78 -18.98
N GLY A 638 10.27 15.08 -19.06
CA GLY A 638 8.95 15.57 -18.64
C GLY A 638 8.23 16.45 -19.66
N ARG A 639 8.87 16.82 -20.78
CA ARG A 639 8.27 17.60 -21.88
C ARG A 639 7.87 16.67 -23.03
N GLU A 640 6.71 16.91 -23.64
CA GLU A 640 6.28 16.17 -24.84
C GLU A 640 6.67 16.92 -26.11
N ILE A 641 7.18 16.16 -27.08
CA ILE A 641 7.55 16.61 -28.42
C ILE A 641 6.62 15.86 -29.38
N GLU A 642 5.86 16.60 -30.16
CA GLU A 642 4.95 16.05 -31.16
C GLU A 642 5.61 16.04 -32.53
N CYS A 643 5.55 14.88 -33.17
CA CYS A 643 6.11 14.59 -34.47
C CYS A 643 4.94 14.35 -35.43
N PRO A 644 4.58 15.28 -36.33
CA PRO A 644 3.51 15.04 -37.28
C PRO A 644 3.95 13.94 -38.26
N LEU A 645 3.43 12.72 -38.11
CA LEU A 645 3.92 11.57 -38.86
C LEU A 645 3.44 11.63 -40.31
N ASN A 646 2.13 11.70 -40.51
CA ASN A 646 1.57 11.81 -41.87
C ASN A 646 1.35 13.26 -42.31
N ALA A 647 1.32 14.22 -41.39
CA ALA A 647 1.21 15.67 -41.67
C ALA A 647 0.10 16.01 -42.68
N GLY A 648 -1.08 15.40 -42.53
CA GLY A 648 -2.23 15.59 -43.42
C GLY A 648 -2.23 14.74 -44.69
N ARG A 649 -1.18 13.96 -44.96
CA ARG A 649 -1.06 13.10 -46.15
C ARG A 649 -1.75 11.75 -45.96
N ASN A 650 -2.26 11.22 -47.07
CA ASN A 650 -2.76 9.85 -47.15
C ASN A 650 -1.58 8.85 -47.24
N TRP A 651 -1.65 7.75 -46.49
CA TRP A 651 -0.79 6.58 -46.64
C TRP A 651 -1.65 5.36 -46.99
N GLY A 652 -1.53 4.85 -48.22
CA GLY A 652 -2.32 3.72 -48.70
C GLY A 652 -2.04 2.39 -47.98
N ASN A 653 -2.90 1.39 -48.22
CA ASN A 653 -2.80 0.04 -47.63
C ASN A 653 -1.43 -0.61 -47.88
N GLY A 654 -0.88 -1.30 -46.87
CA GLY A 654 0.40 -2.02 -46.98
C GLY A 654 1.64 -1.15 -47.22
N SER A 655 1.52 0.18 -47.16
CA SER A 655 2.62 1.11 -47.46
C SER A 655 3.60 1.23 -46.29
N VAL A 656 4.86 1.50 -46.62
CA VAL A 656 5.92 1.77 -45.62
C VAL A 656 6.36 3.22 -45.75
N ASN A 657 6.21 3.99 -44.67
CA ASN A 657 6.50 5.42 -44.64
C ASN A 657 7.51 5.73 -43.54
N THR A 658 8.56 6.48 -43.88
CA THR A 658 9.59 6.88 -42.90
C THR A 658 9.54 8.38 -42.66
N VAL A 659 9.47 8.78 -41.39
CA VAL A 659 9.30 10.18 -40.98
C VAL A 659 10.30 10.54 -39.89
N GLY A 660 11.01 11.65 -40.07
CA GLY A 660 11.95 12.16 -39.09
C GLY A 660 11.31 13.09 -38.06
N CYS A 661 11.80 13.04 -36.83
CA CYS A 661 11.41 13.94 -35.74
C CYS A 661 12.65 14.44 -35.01
N ASP A 662 12.86 15.76 -35.05
CA ASP A 662 13.99 16.39 -34.40
C ASP A 662 13.77 16.50 -32.88
N LEU A 663 14.80 16.15 -32.10
CA LEU A 663 14.81 16.29 -30.66
C LEU A 663 15.65 17.52 -30.24
N PRO A 664 15.41 18.12 -29.06
CA PRO A 664 16.24 19.18 -28.52
C PRO A 664 17.73 18.80 -28.51
N ALA A 665 18.60 19.75 -28.83
CA ALA A 665 20.05 19.55 -28.82
C ALA A 665 20.53 19.05 -27.44
N GLY A 666 21.44 18.06 -27.43
CA GLY A 666 21.91 17.45 -26.18
C GLY A 666 20.96 16.43 -25.55
N THR A 667 19.87 16.05 -26.22
CA THR A 667 18.97 14.99 -25.74
C THR A 667 19.72 13.67 -25.64
N GLN A 668 20.01 13.26 -24.40
CA GLN A 668 20.56 11.93 -24.13
C GLN A 668 19.45 10.88 -24.29
N ARG A 669 19.80 9.66 -24.72
CA ARG A 669 18.83 8.55 -24.76
C ARG A 669 18.12 8.33 -23.43
N SER A 670 18.86 8.47 -22.32
CA SER A 670 18.32 8.38 -20.96
C SER A 670 17.28 9.45 -20.64
N ALA A 671 17.24 10.54 -21.39
CA ALA A 671 16.26 11.60 -21.24
C ALA A 671 14.93 11.28 -21.95
N ILE A 672 14.89 10.37 -22.92
CA ILE A 672 13.68 9.99 -23.67
C ILE A 672 12.84 9.04 -22.82
N GLN A 673 11.87 9.55 -22.07
CA GLN A 673 11.04 8.80 -21.13
C GLN A 673 9.97 7.91 -21.79
N ARG A 674 9.46 8.32 -22.96
CA ARG A 674 8.37 7.61 -23.66
C ARG A 674 8.38 7.94 -25.15
N ILE A 675 8.09 6.98 -26.01
CA ILE A 675 7.74 7.19 -27.43
C ILE A 675 6.38 6.54 -27.69
N SER A 676 5.48 7.23 -28.38
CA SER A 676 4.13 6.77 -28.68
C SER A 676 3.68 7.22 -30.07
N VAL A 677 2.64 6.59 -30.61
CA VAL A 677 1.85 7.10 -31.74
C VAL A 677 0.46 7.43 -31.22
N ARG A 678 -0.03 8.62 -31.52
CA ARG A 678 -1.34 9.16 -31.17
C ARG A 678 -2.09 9.53 -32.44
N THR A 679 -3.39 9.28 -32.50
CA THR A 679 -4.23 9.68 -33.64
C THR A 679 -5.24 10.76 -33.26
N THR A 680 -5.67 11.55 -34.25
CA THR A 680 -6.65 12.64 -34.09
C THR A 680 -8.08 12.25 -34.47
N PHE A 681 -8.36 10.94 -34.59
CA PHE A 681 -9.58 10.44 -35.23
C PHE A 681 -10.86 10.86 -34.49
N GLY A 682 -11.80 11.44 -35.24
CA GLY A 682 -13.04 12.03 -34.69
C GLY A 682 -14.18 11.03 -34.46
N GLY A 683 -14.18 9.88 -35.14
CA GLY A 683 -15.29 8.91 -35.14
C GLY A 683 -16.52 9.34 -35.97
N GLY A 684 -17.44 8.41 -36.22
CA GLY A 684 -18.68 8.62 -37.01
C GLY A 684 -18.56 8.29 -38.51
N MET A 685 -19.63 8.51 -39.30
CA MET A 685 -19.74 8.17 -40.74
C MET A 685 -18.72 8.88 -41.67
N GLY A 686 -17.79 9.67 -41.13
CA GLY A 686 -16.74 10.36 -41.88
C GLY A 686 -15.36 10.39 -41.21
N GLY A 687 -15.15 9.68 -40.09
CA GLY A 687 -13.85 9.58 -39.42
C GLY A 687 -13.05 8.35 -39.87
N ASP A 688 -11.72 8.45 -39.82
CA ASP A 688 -10.83 7.36 -40.22
C ASP A 688 -10.63 6.28 -39.12
N ASN A 689 -10.30 5.07 -39.55
CA ASN A 689 -9.80 3.99 -38.72
C ASN A 689 -8.65 3.30 -39.46
N TRP A 690 -7.51 3.15 -38.81
CA TRP A 690 -6.26 2.80 -39.49
C TRP A 690 -5.55 1.64 -38.80
N ASN A 691 -5.12 0.67 -39.61
CA ASN A 691 -4.29 -0.45 -39.15
C ASN A 691 -2.81 -0.11 -39.33
N MET A 692 -2.05 -0.16 -38.25
CA MET A 692 -0.59 -0.16 -38.31
C MET A 692 -0.10 -1.60 -38.12
N ASP A 693 0.64 -2.14 -39.09
CA ASP A 693 1.17 -3.52 -39.10
C ASP A 693 2.64 -3.58 -38.67
N GLY A 694 3.31 -2.44 -38.58
CA GLY A 694 4.68 -2.40 -38.13
C GLY A 694 5.17 -1.00 -37.87
N ILE A 695 6.10 -0.87 -36.93
CA ILE A 695 6.77 0.38 -36.62
C ILE A 695 8.19 0.13 -36.13
N LEU A 696 9.15 0.80 -36.76
CA LEU A 696 10.54 0.83 -36.39
C LEU A 696 10.92 2.29 -36.06
N VAL A 697 11.37 2.53 -34.84
CA VAL A 697 11.86 3.83 -34.37
C VAL A 697 13.37 3.75 -34.19
N THR A 698 14.12 4.56 -34.92
CA THR A 698 15.59 4.63 -34.82
C THR A 698 16.08 6.04 -34.53
N GLY A 699 17.12 6.20 -33.72
CA GLY A 699 17.88 7.45 -33.66
C GLY A 699 18.77 7.57 -34.88
N GLU A 700 18.82 8.73 -35.52
CA GLU A 700 19.57 8.94 -36.78
C GLU A 700 21.08 9.08 -36.54
N GLN A 701 21.48 9.71 -35.42
CA GLN A 701 22.88 9.84 -35.02
C GLN A 701 23.04 9.75 -33.49
N PRO A 702 23.66 8.67 -32.96
CA PRO A 702 24.10 7.47 -33.69
C PRO A 702 22.90 6.61 -34.13
N ALA A 703 23.02 5.95 -35.29
CA ALA A 703 22.05 4.99 -35.83
C ALA A 703 21.75 3.89 -34.80
N ARG A 704 20.61 3.96 -34.11
CA ARG A 704 20.23 3.03 -33.02
C ARG A 704 18.73 2.79 -32.95
N THR A 705 18.30 1.53 -32.95
CA THR A 705 16.89 1.16 -32.77
C THR A 705 16.43 1.37 -31.33
N LEU A 706 15.32 2.09 -31.15
CA LEU A 706 14.65 2.33 -29.87
C LEU A 706 13.39 1.48 -29.69
N ALA A 707 12.65 1.24 -30.77
CA ALA A 707 11.49 0.35 -30.80
C ALA A 707 11.42 -0.33 -32.17
N ALA A 708 11.05 -1.61 -32.19
CA ALA A 708 10.78 -2.35 -33.42
C ALA A 708 9.64 -3.33 -33.14
N LEU A 709 8.44 -2.98 -33.57
CA LEU A 709 7.21 -3.73 -33.31
C LEU A 709 6.56 -4.10 -34.64
N GLU A 710 6.06 -5.31 -34.76
CA GLU A 710 5.33 -5.79 -35.94
C GLU A 710 4.10 -6.61 -35.52
N GLY A 711 3.07 -6.63 -36.36
CA GLY A 711 1.83 -7.39 -36.16
C GLY A 711 0.91 -7.25 -37.38
N THR A 712 -0.16 -8.03 -37.44
CA THR A 712 -1.12 -8.00 -38.56
C THR A 712 -2.57 -7.99 -38.04
N PRO A 713 -3.08 -6.85 -37.52
CA PRO A 713 -2.37 -5.59 -37.31
C PRO A 713 -1.65 -5.52 -35.95
N LEU A 714 -0.55 -4.74 -35.88
CA LEU A 714 0.13 -4.41 -34.62
C LEU A 714 -0.78 -3.55 -33.72
N VAL A 715 -1.54 -2.64 -34.32
CA VAL A 715 -2.60 -1.88 -33.65
C VAL A 715 -3.64 -1.42 -34.67
N ARG A 716 -4.91 -1.55 -34.31
CA ARG A 716 -6.03 -0.90 -35.01
C ARG A 716 -6.38 0.38 -34.27
N PHE A 717 -6.10 1.53 -34.87
CA PHE A 717 -6.48 2.83 -34.32
C PHE A 717 -7.94 3.14 -34.67
N THR A 718 -8.72 3.51 -33.65
CA THR A 718 -10.14 3.90 -33.77
C THR A 718 -10.40 5.18 -32.97
N ALA A 719 -11.66 5.64 -32.95
CA ALA A 719 -12.08 6.75 -32.11
C ALA A 719 -11.98 6.43 -30.61
N GLU A 720 -11.96 5.16 -30.23
CA GLU A 720 -11.81 4.65 -28.86
C GLU A 720 -10.35 4.29 -28.55
N GLN A 721 -9.61 3.77 -29.54
CA GLN A 721 -8.20 3.40 -29.40
C GLN A 721 -7.28 4.37 -30.16
N ARG A 722 -6.93 5.50 -29.53
CA ARG A 722 -6.17 6.60 -30.17
C ARG A 722 -4.68 6.63 -29.88
N VAL A 723 -4.16 5.84 -28.95
CA VAL A 723 -2.75 5.93 -28.52
C VAL A 723 -2.11 4.55 -28.38
N ARG A 724 -0.92 4.38 -28.96
CA ARG A 724 -0.04 3.22 -28.79
C ARG A 724 1.31 3.66 -28.25
N HIS A 725 1.71 3.14 -27.09
CA HIS A 725 3.07 3.32 -26.57
C HIS A 725 4.03 2.34 -27.25
N LEU A 726 5.23 2.81 -27.59
CA LEU A 726 6.21 2.11 -28.42
C LEU A 726 7.52 1.84 -27.68
N TYR A 727 7.92 2.75 -26.79
CA TYR A 727 9.17 2.70 -26.05
C TYR A 727 9.02 3.43 -24.71
N THR A 728 9.55 2.83 -23.65
CA THR A 728 9.82 3.44 -22.35
C THR A 728 11.18 2.89 -21.87
N PRO A 729 12.19 3.73 -21.52
CA PRO A 729 13.45 3.19 -21.02
C PRO A 729 13.32 2.64 -19.61
N ARG A 730 14.11 1.60 -19.30
CA ARG A 730 14.55 1.37 -17.92
C ARG A 730 15.42 2.54 -17.47
N LEU A 731 15.11 3.12 -16.32
CA LEU A 731 16.08 3.89 -15.54
C LEU A 731 17.18 2.91 -15.11
N SER A 732 18.43 3.14 -15.54
CA SER A 732 19.59 2.54 -14.88
C SER A 732 19.87 3.37 -13.63
N PRO A 733 19.79 2.81 -12.41
CA PRO A 733 20.41 3.46 -11.28
C PRO A 733 21.93 3.33 -11.45
N VAL A 734 22.59 4.41 -11.89
CA VAL A 734 24.01 4.62 -11.54
C VAL A 734 24.00 5.15 -10.11
N PHE A 735 23.83 4.25 -9.16
CA PHE A 735 24.20 4.50 -7.78
C PHE A 735 25.17 3.39 -7.40
N ALA A 736 26.36 3.78 -6.94
CA ALA A 736 27.26 2.86 -6.28
C ALA A 736 26.45 2.12 -5.21
N ALA A 737 26.47 0.78 -5.25
CA ALA A 737 25.90 -0.02 -4.18
C ALA A 737 26.45 0.52 -2.85
N PRO A 738 25.60 0.87 -1.87
CA PRO A 738 26.10 1.22 -0.56
C PRO A 738 26.95 0.05 -0.07
N GLU A 739 28.21 0.31 0.24
CA GLU A 739 29.05 -0.64 0.93
C GLU A 739 28.35 -1.05 2.23
N ARG A 740 28.15 -2.37 2.43
CA ARG A 740 27.80 -3.02 3.70
C ARG A 740 26.42 -2.75 4.32
N GLU A 741 25.33 -2.70 3.55
CA GLU A 741 23.99 -2.91 4.14
C GLU A 741 23.56 -4.38 4.04
N SER A 742 22.95 -4.88 5.13
CA SER A 742 22.42 -6.24 5.29
C SER A 742 21.66 -6.73 4.05
N ASN A 743 21.87 -7.97 3.60
CA ASN A 743 21.01 -8.58 2.59
C ASN A 743 19.58 -8.74 3.16
N PRO A 744 18.58 -7.94 2.76
CA PRO A 744 17.21 -8.11 3.24
C PRO A 744 16.68 -9.50 2.90
N SER A 745 16.08 -10.14 3.90
CA SER A 745 15.35 -11.40 3.78
C SER A 745 13.84 -11.21 3.90
N VAL A 746 13.37 -9.96 4.01
CA VAL A 746 11.96 -9.61 4.00
C VAL A 746 11.61 -8.99 2.65
N MET A 747 10.52 -9.45 2.09
CA MET A 747 9.99 -9.02 0.81
C MET A 747 8.57 -8.50 1.01
N ARG A 748 8.15 -7.56 0.16
CA ARG A 748 6.78 -7.09 0.06
C ARG A 748 6.30 -7.21 -1.37
N ILE A 749 5.09 -7.71 -1.55
CA ILE A 749 4.40 -7.73 -2.84
C ILE A 749 3.30 -6.68 -2.79
N TRP A 750 3.29 -5.71 -3.70
CA TRP A 750 2.11 -4.88 -3.96
C TRP A 750 1.37 -5.38 -5.18
N ILE A 751 0.07 -5.46 -5.09
CA ILE A 751 -0.79 -5.85 -6.19
C ILE A 751 -1.94 -4.87 -6.29
N ALA A 752 -2.20 -4.36 -7.49
CA ALA A 752 -3.39 -3.58 -7.78
C ALA A 752 -4.33 -4.38 -8.68
N THR A 753 -5.62 -4.34 -8.38
CA THR A 753 -6.73 -4.87 -9.18
C THR A 753 -7.26 -3.79 -10.12
N GLN A 754 -7.90 -4.18 -11.22
CA GLN A 754 -8.65 -3.28 -12.11
C GLN A 754 -10.15 -3.46 -11.94
N ALA A 755 -10.93 -3.28 -13.01
CA ALA A 755 -12.37 -3.43 -13.05
C ALA A 755 -12.85 -4.80 -12.55
N ASP A 756 -12.08 -5.87 -12.71
CA ASP A 756 -12.40 -7.21 -12.22
C ASP A 756 -11.70 -7.51 -10.89
N ASP A 757 -12.43 -8.06 -9.94
CA ASP A 757 -12.02 -8.27 -8.55
C ASP A 757 -11.33 -9.64 -8.34
N LEU A 758 -10.94 -9.95 -7.11
CA LEU A 758 -10.55 -11.31 -6.71
C LEU A 758 -11.48 -11.78 -5.59
N ARG A 759 -12.33 -12.76 -5.90
CA ARG A 759 -13.45 -13.23 -5.08
C ARG A 759 -13.08 -14.16 -3.94
N GLY A 760 -11.86 -14.71 -3.89
CA GLY A 760 -11.36 -15.57 -2.79
C GLY A 760 -12.14 -16.87 -2.58
N GLU A 761 -12.24 -17.36 -1.34
CA GLU A 761 -12.77 -18.70 -1.02
C GLU A 761 -12.05 -19.85 -1.75
N ASN A 762 -12.64 -20.38 -2.83
CA ASN A 762 -12.04 -21.39 -3.70
C ASN A 762 -11.21 -20.76 -4.83
N ASP A 763 -11.28 -19.45 -5.00
CA ASP A 763 -10.59 -18.64 -6.01
C ASP A 763 -9.45 -17.84 -5.37
N ASN A 764 -8.34 -18.52 -5.09
CA ASN A 764 -7.18 -17.95 -4.40
C ASN A 764 -6.03 -17.67 -5.36
N ALA A 765 -5.20 -16.71 -4.97
CA ALA A 765 -3.94 -16.38 -5.61
C ALA A 765 -2.77 -16.68 -4.68
N THR A 766 -1.73 -17.29 -5.24
CA THR A 766 -0.47 -17.58 -4.59
C THR A 766 0.66 -17.01 -5.43
N ALA A 767 1.51 -16.18 -4.84
CA ALA A 767 2.72 -15.75 -5.50
C ALA A 767 3.77 -16.86 -5.49
N ILE A 768 4.45 -17.05 -6.61
CA ILE A 768 5.51 -18.03 -6.80
C ILE A 768 6.81 -17.26 -7.02
N VAL A 769 7.73 -17.32 -6.05
CA VAL A 769 9.07 -16.75 -6.16
C VAL A 769 10.01 -17.87 -6.58
N THR A 770 10.70 -17.71 -7.70
CA THR A 770 11.68 -18.68 -8.21
C THR A 770 13.08 -18.15 -8.03
N PHE A 771 13.96 -18.97 -7.47
CA PHE A 771 15.35 -18.65 -7.23
C PHE A 771 16.28 -19.25 -8.29
N ARG A 772 17.49 -18.71 -8.36
CA ARG A 772 18.59 -19.24 -9.15
C ARG A 772 18.84 -20.69 -8.76
N GLY A 773 18.91 -21.59 -9.75
CA GLY A 773 18.95 -23.03 -9.53
C GLY A 773 17.58 -23.72 -9.51
N GLY A 774 16.48 -22.98 -9.62
CA GLY A 774 15.14 -23.52 -9.87
C GLY A 774 14.29 -23.81 -8.64
N ALA A 775 14.81 -23.57 -7.42
CA ALA A 775 14.01 -23.64 -6.19
C ALA A 775 12.85 -22.64 -6.22
N ARG A 776 11.73 -22.97 -5.57
CA ARG A 776 10.51 -22.13 -5.55
C ARG A 776 9.99 -21.96 -4.14
N GLN A 777 9.55 -20.75 -3.82
CA GLN A 777 8.82 -20.43 -2.59
C GLN A 777 7.41 -19.93 -2.95
N GLU A 778 6.40 -20.53 -2.31
CA GLU A 778 5.00 -20.13 -2.47
C GLU A 778 4.59 -19.16 -1.35
N VAL A 779 3.91 -18.08 -1.72
CA VAL A 779 3.44 -17.03 -0.82
C VAL A 779 1.94 -16.84 -1.02
N PRO A 780 1.09 -17.34 -0.11
CA PRO A 780 -0.35 -17.15 -0.19
C PRO A 780 -0.69 -15.65 -0.13
N LEU A 781 -1.36 -15.13 -1.17
CA LEU A 781 -1.62 -13.70 -1.30
C LEU A 781 -2.89 -13.29 -0.57
N ASN A 782 -4.02 -13.85 -0.99
CA ASN A 782 -5.32 -13.47 -0.48
C ASN A 782 -5.82 -14.36 0.66
N ARG A 783 -5.29 -15.60 0.81
CA ARG A 783 -5.67 -16.53 1.90
C ARG A 783 -7.19 -16.73 2.04
N GLY A 784 -7.93 -16.76 0.94
CA GLY A 784 -9.40 -16.83 0.94
C GLY A 784 -10.11 -15.49 1.07
N GLY A 785 -9.39 -14.38 1.28
CA GLY A 785 -9.91 -13.02 1.40
C GLY A 785 -10.15 -12.29 0.06
N LYS A 786 -10.98 -11.23 0.08
CA LYS A 786 -11.55 -10.58 -1.14
C LYS A 786 -10.75 -9.36 -1.45
N TRP A 787 -10.34 -9.22 -2.70
CA TRP A 787 -9.73 -8.00 -3.18
C TRP A 787 -10.71 -7.33 -4.12
N GLY A 788 -11.22 -6.16 -3.73
CA GLY A 788 -12.19 -5.44 -4.53
C GLY A 788 -11.61 -4.94 -5.85
N PRO A 789 -12.45 -4.48 -6.79
CA PRO A 789 -11.97 -3.83 -8.00
C PRO A 789 -11.27 -2.51 -7.67
N GLU A 790 -10.39 -2.05 -8.57
CA GLU A 790 -9.67 -0.76 -8.48
C GLU A 790 -8.97 -0.53 -7.13
N SER A 791 -8.47 -1.61 -6.52
CA SER A 791 -7.97 -1.64 -5.16
C SER A 791 -6.52 -2.10 -5.13
N ARG A 792 -5.79 -1.71 -4.09
CA ARG A 792 -4.37 -2.06 -3.93
C ARG A 792 -4.15 -2.78 -2.60
N TYR A 793 -3.47 -3.91 -2.67
CA TYR A 793 -3.16 -4.77 -1.53
C TYR A 793 -1.66 -5.01 -1.45
N ASN A 794 -1.16 -5.29 -0.24
CA ASN A 794 0.20 -5.74 -0.03
C ASN A 794 0.30 -6.97 0.85
N VAL A 795 1.35 -7.76 0.60
CA VAL A 795 1.70 -8.95 1.37
C VAL A 795 3.17 -8.89 1.72
N VAL A 796 3.47 -8.83 3.02
CA VAL A 796 4.84 -8.88 3.55
C VAL A 796 5.17 -10.33 3.92
N PHE A 797 6.32 -10.82 3.47
CA PHE A 797 6.75 -12.21 3.73
C PHE A 797 8.27 -12.31 3.91
N LYS A 798 8.72 -13.38 4.54
CA LYS A 798 10.15 -13.72 4.69
C LYS A 798 10.57 -14.68 3.59
N LEU A 799 11.78 -14.53 3.07
CA LEU A 799 12.43 -15.57 2.27
C LEU A 799 12.69 -16.81 3.14
N ASP A 800 12.88 -17.96 2.49
CA ASP A 800 13.05 -19.28 3.13
C ASP A 800 14.28 -19.42 4.05
N GLY A 801 15.16 -18.42 4.08
CA GLY A 801 16.35 -18.36 4.92
C GLY A 801 17.59 -18.97 4.29
N THR A 802 17.46 -19.65 3.14
CA THR A 802 18.60 -20.13 2.34
C THR A 802 18.88 -19.22 1.15
N HIS A 803 17.87 -18.48 0.68
CA HIS A 803 17.99 -17.55 -0.43
C HIS A 803 17.95 -16.09 0.02
N THR A 804 18.55 -15.22 -0.78
CA THR A 804 18.48 -13.76 -0.67
C THR A 804 17.68 -13.18 -1.81
N TYR A 805 17.31 -11.90 -1.71
CA TYR A 805 16.61 -11.21 -2.79
C TYR A 805 17.41 -11.21 -4.12
N ARG A 806 18.74 -11.37 -4.07
CA ARG A 806 19.61 -11.44 -5.25
C ARG A 806 19.51 -12.77 -6.01
N ASP A 807 19.00 -13.79 -5.33
CA ASP A 807 18.81 -15.12 -5.92
C ASP A 807 17.50 -15.20 -6.69
N ILE A 808 16.59 -14.22 -6.57
CA ILE A 808 15.31 -14.22 -7.27
C ILE A 808 15.52 -14.01 -8.77
N VAL A 809 15.05 -14.95 -9.59
CA VAL A 809 15.13 -14.91 -11.07
C VAL A 809 13.77 -14.79 -11.74
N SER A 810 12.69 -15.13 -11.03
CA SER A 810 11.34 -14.79 -11.46
C SER A 810 10.41 -14.72 -10.26
N PHE A 811 9.32 -13.98 -10.42
CA PHE A 811 8.19 -14.04 -9.51
C PHE A 811 6.90 -14.00 -10.30
N GLY A 812 5.82 -14.54 -9.78
CA GLY A 812 4.58 -14.65 -10.54
C GLY A 812 3.39 -14.94 -9.65
N ILE A 813 2.21 -15.06 -10.25
CA ILE A 813 0.97 -15.41 -9.59
C ILE A 813 0.47 -16.74 -10.17
N ARG A 814 0.01 -17.63 -9.30
CA ARG A 814 -0.75 -18.83 -9.65
C ARG A 814 -2.10 -18.76 -8.96
N THR A 815 -3.18 -19.01 -9.70
CA THR A 815 -4.55 -19.01 -9.16
C THR A 815 -5.16 -20.40 -9.11
N THR A 816 -6.18 -20.57 -8.28
CA THR A 816 -6.98 -21.81 -8.20
C THR A 816 -8.28 -21.75 -9.01
N PHE A 817 -8.44 -20.72 -9.86
CA PHE A 817 -9.69 -20.42 -10.54
C PHE A 817 -10.22 -21.60 -11.34
N THR A 818 -11.51 -21.88 -11.20
CA THR A 818 -12.18 -22.99 -11.88
C THR A 818 -12.75 -22.59 -13.24
N GLY A 819 -13.01 -21.28 -13.46
CA GLY A 819 -13.58 -20.72 -14.69
C GLY A 819 -15.11 -20.90 -14.81
N GLY A 820 -15.70 -20.29 -15.84
CA GLY A 820 -17.15 -20.30 -16.09
C GLY A 820 -17.96 -19.31 -15.23
N VAL A 821 -19.29 -19.35 -15.30
CA VAL A 821 -20.19 -18.38 -14.62
C VAL A 821 -20.06 -18.41 -13.10
N ALA A 822 -19.55 -19.51 -12.54
CA ALA A 822 -19.33 -19.70 -11.11
C ALA A 822 -17.85 -19.55 -10.67
N GLY A 823 -16.92 -19.42 -11.62
CA GLY A 823 -15.49 -19.23 -11.34
C GLY A 823 -15.08 -17.77 -11.47
N ASP A 824 -13.90 -17.44 -10.93
CA ASP A 824 -13.39 -16.07 -10.95
C ASP A 824 -12.52 -15.75 -12.18
N ASN A 825 -12.46 -14.46 -12.49
CA ASN A 825 -11.56 -13.83 -13.44
C ASN A 825 -11.04 -12.55 -12.78
N TRP A 826 -9.73 -12.30 -12.95
CA TRP A 826 -9.08 -11.21 -12.24
C TRP A 826 -8.20 -10.40 -13.19
N ASP A 827 -8.48 -9.10 -13.28
CA ASP A 827 -7.67 -8.13 -13.99
C ASP A 827 -6.62 -7.53 -13.05
N VAL A 828 -5.36 -7.94 -13.23
CA VAL A 828 -4.21 -7.41 -12.52
C VAL A 828 -3.79 -6.09 -13.17
N ALA A 829 -3.82 -4.99 -12.41
CA ALA A 829 -3.37 -3.68 -12.85
C ALA A 829 -1.84 -3.56 -12.80
N SER A 830 -1.25 -3.98 -11.69
CA SER A 830 0.20 -3.95 -11.49
C SER A 830 0.63 -4.93 -10.43
N LEU A 831 1.89 -5.35 -10.49
CA LEU A 831 2.54 -6.23 -9.53
C LEU A 831 3.93 -5.66 -9.22
N ASP A 832 4.16 -5.23 -7.98
CA ASP A 832 5.47 -4.80 -7.48
C ASP A 832 6.02 -5.85 -6.49
N LEU A 833 7.30 -6.21 -6.60
CA LEU A 833 8.03 -6.98 -5.59
C LEU A 833 9.19 -6.14 -5.05
N GLU A 834 9.18 -5.88 -3.74
CA GLU A 834 10.10 -4.98 -3.06
C GLU A 834 10.93 -5.76 -2.03
N ALA A 835 12.24 -5.60 -2.06
CA ALA A 835 13.09 -6.02 -0.95
C ALA A 835 13.10 -4.91 0.10
N VAL A 836 12.61 -5.24 1.28
CA VAL A 836 12.39 -4.29 2.36
C VAL A 836 13.18 -4.70 3.59
N GLU A 837 13.43 -3.74 4.46
CA GLU A 837 13.97 -4.03 5.78
C GLU A 837 13.01 -4.83 6.66
N ASP A 838 13.53 -5.38 7.74
CA ASP A 838 12.68 -5.96 8.78
C ASP A 838 11.79 -4.88 9.42
N PRO A 839 10.46 -5.07 9.49
CA PRO A 839 9.56 -4.13 10.13
C PRO A 839 9.94 -3.78 11.58
N LEU A 840 10.58 -4.71 12.32
CA LEU A 840 11.07 -4.45 13.67
C LEU A 840 12.27 -3.48 13.67
N ASP A 841 13.15 -3.59 12.67
CA ASP A 841 14.29 -2.68 12.53
C ASP A 841 13.83 -1.26 12.17
N ALA A 842 12.78 -1.16 11.34
CA ALA A 842 12.10 0.09 10.99
C ALA A 842 11.56 0.78 12.26
N TRP A 843 10.73 0.05 13.03
CA TRP A 843 10.19 0.52 14.29
C TRP A 843 11.29 0.88 15.31
N GLY A 844 12.35 0.06 15.38
CA GLY A 844 13.49 0.31 16.25
C GLY A 844 14.26 1.60 15.91
N ARG A 845 14.29 2.04 14.64
CA ARG A 845 14.83 3.36 14.26
C ARG A 845 13.94 4.49 14.73
N GLU A 846 12.64 4.38 14.54
CA GLU A 846 11.69 5.38 15.02
C GLU A 846 11.76 5.54 16.54
N LEU A 847 11.82 4.42 17.28
CA LEU A 847 12.05 4.43 18.72
C LEU A 847 13.36 5.17 19.08
N ARG A 848 14.45 4.94 18.34
CA ARG A 848 15.74 5.62 18.58
C ARG A 848 15.66 7.13 18.33
N LYS A 849 14.92 7.60 17.32
CA LYS A 849 14.72 9.03 17.08
C LYS A 849 14.05 9.68 18.30
N VAL A 850 13.00 9.05 18.83
CA VAL A 850 12.29 9.57 20.00
C VAL A 850 13.17 9.50 21.25
N GLN A 851 13.84 8.39 21.50
CA GLN A 851 14.79 8.28 22.62
C GLN A 851 15.89 9.34 22.53
N THR A 852 16.35 9.70 21.34
CA THR A 852 17.33 10.77 21.15
C THR A 852 16.73 12.13 21.50
N ALA A 853 15.53 12.43 20.99
CA ALA A 853 14.83 13.70 21.23
C ALA A 853 14.42 13.88 22.71
N THR A 854 14.13 12.80 23.42
CA THR A 854 13.70 12.83 24.83
C THR A 854 14.83 12.63 25.84
N GLY A 855 16.05 12.32 25.39
CA GLY A 855 17.18 11.99 26.27
C GLY A 855 17.11 10.60 26.91
N GLY A 856 16.38 9.66 26.29
CA GLY A 856 16.37 8.23 26.65
C GLY A 856 15.27 7.79 27.64
N ALA A 857 14.27 8.65 27.88
CA ALA A 857 13.14 8.43 28.78
C ALA A 857 11.84 8.99 28.17
N LYS A 858 10.69 8.81 28.82
CA LYS A 858 9.38 9.37 28.40
C LYS A 858 8.90 8.84 27.06
N VAL A 859 9.10 7.54 26.84
CA VAL A 859 8.71 6.85 25.61
C VAL A 859 7.91 5.62 25.95
N ALA A 860 6.76 5.45 25.30
CA ALA A 860 5.85 4.34 25.49
C ALA A 860 5.46 3.71 24.14
N ILE A 861 4.58 2.71 24.17
CA ILE A 861 3.92 2.18 22.97
C ILE A 861 2.57 2.87 22.80
N GLY A 862 2.19 3.14 21.56
CA GLY A 862 0.88 3.64 21.15
C GLY A 862 0.37 2.85 19.96
N THR A 863 -0.18 1.66 20.17
CA THR A 863 -0.41 0.74 19.05
C THR A 863 -1.53 1.16 18.10
N ASP A 864 -2.52 1.90 18.60
CA ASP A 864 -3.74 2.22 17.84
C ASP A 864 -4.49 0.96 17.38
N LEU A 865 -4.40 -0.13 18.17
CA LEU A 865 -5.11 -1.38 17.91
C LEU A 865 -6.62 -1.15 17.90
N ASN A 866 -7.28 -1.70 16.87
CA ASN A 866 -8.68 -1.46 16.50
C ASN A 866 -9.03 0.00 16.06
N GLY A 867 -8.04 0.86 15.80
CA GLY A 867 -8.21 2.23 15.27
C GLY A 867 -8.09 2.33 13.75
N PHE A 868 -8.16 1.20 13.04
CA PHE A 868 -7.79 1.07 11.61
C PHE A 868 -6.30 1.30 11.28
N ALA A 869 -5.42 1.42 12.27
CA ALA A 869 -3.98 1.43 12.02
C ALA A 869 -3.42 0.02 11.73
N PRO A 870 -2.58 -0.14 10.67
CA PRO A 870 -1.81 -1.37 10.48
C PRO A 870 -0.80 -1.54 11.62
N GLN A 871 -0.38 -2.77 11.86
CA GLN A 871 0.56 -3.16 12.92
C GLN A 871 1.72 -3.94 12.32
N VAL A 872 2.84 -4.07 13.04
CA VAL A 872 4.00 -4.88 12.61
C VAL A 872 3.53 -6.24 12.10
N PRO A 873 3.69 -6.59 10.80
CA PRO A 873 3.09 -7.79 10.20
C PRO A 873 3.88 -9.04 10.54
N LEU A 874 5.20 -8.90 10.68
CA LEU A 874 6.13 -9.95 11.02
C LEU A 874 7.47 -9.35 11.44
N THR A 875 8.32 -10.19 12.02
CA THR A 875 9.77 -9.96 12.09
C THR A 875 10.51 -11.26 11.76
N THR A 876 11.76 -11.16 11.29
CA THR A 876 12.62 -12.32 11.10
C THR A 876 13.12 -12.90 12.43
N THR A 877 12.96 -12.17 13.54
CA THR A 877 13.33 -12.65 14.88
C THR A 877 12.31 -13.62 15.45
N ARG A 878 12.77 -14.83 15.79
CA ARG A 878 11.95 -15.83 16.47
C ARG A 878 12.04 -15.66 17.98
N VAL A 879 10.91 -15.84 18.67
CA VAL A 879 10.83 -15.91 20.13
C VAL A 879 10.76 -17.36 20.55
N THR A 880 11.55 -17.73 21.57
CA THR A 880 11.52 -19.07 22.19
C THR A 880 10.60 -19.04 23.41
N TYR A 881 9.77 -20.08 23.54
CA TYR A 881 8.81 -20.20 24.64
C TYR A 881 9.17 -21.35 25.60
N PRO A 882 8.85 -21.23 26.90
CA PRO A 882 8.29 -20.04 27.53
C PRO A 882 9.32 -18.88 27.57
N MET A 883 8.88 -17.67 27.27
CA MET A 883 9.80 -16.52 27.18
C MET A 883 9.98 -15.89 28.55
N ALA A 884 11.23 -15.56 28.89
CA ALA A 884 11.56 -14.83 30.10
C ALA A 884 11.38 -13.32 29.87
N LEU A 885 10.62 -12.66 30.73
CA LEU A 885 10.50 -11.21 30.71
C LEU A 885 11.66 -10.56 31.48
N PRO A 886 12.07 -9.33 31.15
CA PRO A 886 13.09 -8.61 31.91
C PRO A 886 12.70 -8.56 33.40
N ALA A 887 13.57 -9.09 34.27
CA ALA A 887 13.28 -9.25 35.69
C ALA A 887 13.27 -7.90 36.42
N ALA A 888 12.10 -7.42 36.79
CA ALA A 888 11.99 -6.15 37.52
C ALA A 888 10.95 -6.12 38.65
N PHE A 889 10.38 -7.28 39.00
CA PHE A 889 9.55 -7.44 40.20
C PHE A 889 10.14 -8.43 41.21
N GLY A 890 11.42 -8.82 41.08
CA GLY A 890 11.99 -9.89 41.90
C GLY A 890 11.33 -11.26 41.69
N ARG A 891 10.49 -11.39 40.65
CA ARG A 891 9.87 -12.63 40.19
C ARG A 891 10.29 -12.90 38.75
N SER A 892 10.74 -14.12 38.49
CA SER A 892 10.91 -14.62 37.12
C SER A 892 9.52 -14.91 36.55
N VAL A 893 9.00 -14.00 35.73
CA VAL A 893 7.76 -14.22 34.99
C VAL A 893 8.11 -14.85 33.65
N THR A 894 7.57 -16.03 33.41
CA THR A 894 7.67 -16.73 32.13
C THR A 894 6.34 -16.67 31.41
N LEU A 895 6.31 -16.16 30.19
CA LEU A 895 5.09 -16.07 29.39
C LEU A 895 5.04 -17.19 28.35
N GLN A 896 3.90 -17.89 28.30
CA GLN A 896 3.66 -18.94 27.31
C GLN A 896 3.33 -18.32 25.95
N GLN A 897 3.52 -19.09 24.87
CA GLN A 897 3.09 -18.68 23.54
C GLN A 897 1.59 -18.34 23.54
N SER A 898 1.18 -17.30 22.78
CA SER A 898 -0.23 -16.99 22.64
C SER A 898 -0.94 -18.11 21.87
N VAL A 899 -2.02 -18.64 22.44
CA VAL A 899 -2.84 -19.69 21.83
C VAL A 899 -4.31 -19.27 21.94
N THR A 900 -5.05 -19.33 20.84
CA THR A 900 -6.49 -19.05 20.82
C THR A 900 -7.16 -19.98 19.82
N GLY A 901 -8.20 -20.70 20.25
CA GLY A 901 -8.73 -21.83 19.48
C GLY A 901 -7.62 -22.86 19.19
N THR A 902 -7.43 -23.20 17.91
CA THR A 902 -6.36 -24.09 17.47
C THR A 902 -5.11 -23.35 16.98
N ARG A 903 -5.14 -22.00 16.92
CA ARG A 903 -4.05 -21.18 16.41
C ARG A 903 -3.03 -20.87 17.51
N ARG A 904 -1.75 -21.00 17.17
CA ARG A 904 -0.61 -20.51 17.95
C ARG A 904 -0.05 -19.28 17.28
N PHE A 905 -0.01 -18.13 17.95
CA PHE A 905 0.52 -16.90 17.36
C PHE A 905 2.01 -16.75 17.68
N GLY A 906 2.76 -16.19 16.74
CA GLY A 906 4.18 -15.87 16.91
C GLY A 906 4.54 -14.61 16.14
N VAL A 907 5.32 -13.71 16.74
CA VAL A 907 5.69 -12.43 16.10
C VAL A 907 6.44 -12.59 14.79
N SER A 908 7.07 -13.75 14.58
CA SER A 908 7.78 -14.04 13.34
C SER A 908 6.86 -14.30 12.15
N GLU A 909 5.60 -14.64 12.38
CA GLU A 909 4.62 -15.00 11.34
C GLU A 909 3.37 -14.10 11.38
N ASP A 910 2.97 -13.68 12.57
CA ASP A 910 1.74 -12.94 12.85
C ASP A 910 1.98 -11.51 13.33
N GLY A 911 3.24 -11.17 13.65
CA GLY A 911 3.61 -9.86 14.18
C GLY A 911 2.77 -9.47 15.40
N ILE A 912 2.20 -8.26 15.40
CA ILE A 912 1.27 -7.79 16.43
C ILE A 912 -0.17 -7.98 15.94
N ALA A 913 -0.61 -9.23 15.80
CA ALA A 913 -1.98 -9.55 15.36
C ALA A 913 -3.06 -9.13 16.37
N HIS A 914 -2.73 -9.15 17.66
CA HIS A 914 -3.60 -8.76 18.76
C HIS A 914 -2.78 -8.19 19.93
N ILE A 915 -3.40 -7.45 20.86
CA ILE A 915 -2.69 -6.79 21.98
C ILE A 915 -1.82 -7.74 22.81
N GLY A 916 -2.26 -8.99 22.93
CA GLY A 916 -1.51 -10.03 23.61
C GLY A 916 -0.10 -10.23 23.06
N MET A 917 0.22 -9.84 21.82
CA MET A 917 1.53 -10.04 21.17
C MET A 917 2.58 -8.96 21.49
N ILE A 918 2.21 -7.85 22.14
CA ILE A 918 3.15 -6.77 22.47
C ILE A 918 4.37 -7.26 23.28
N PRO A 919 4.22 -8.12 24.31
CA PRO A 919 5.37 -8.64 25.06
C PRO A 919 6.34 -9.44 24.19
N ASP A 920 5.84 -10.26 23.27
CA ASP A 920 6.64 -11.05 22.34
C ASP A 920 7.42 -10.14 21.39
N PHE A 921 6.77 -9.07 20.92
CA PHE A 921 7.39 -8.08 20.05
C PHE A 921 8.53 -7.34 20.77
N LEU A 922 8.32 -6.95 22.03
CA LEU A 922 9.36 -6.34 22.86
C LEU A 922 10.55 -7.26 23.14
N VAL A 923 10.30 -8.55 23.37
CA VAL A 923 11.36 -9.57 23.52
C VAL A 923 12.13 -9.75 22.21
N ALA A 924 11.44 -9.83 21.08
CA ALA A 924 12.08 -9.89 19.76
C ALA A 924 12.91 -8.63 19.49
N ALA A 925 12.42 -7.46 19.87
CA ALA A 925 13.13 -6.20 19.70
C ALA A 925 14.42 -6.15 20.55
N ALA A 926 14.33 -6.57 21.82
CA ALA A 926 15.49 -6.70 22.68
C ALA A 926 16.54 -7.68 22.12
N ALA A 927 16.10 -8.82 21.57
CA ALA A 927 16.99 -9.80 20.95
C ALA A 927 17.71 -9.27 19.69
N ARG A 928 17.13 -8.27 19.00
CA ARG A 928 17.79 -7.53 17.90
C ARG A 928 18.64 -6.35 18.37
N GLY A 929 18.79 -6.14 19.67
CA GLY A 929 19.58 -5.03 20.22
C GLY A 929 18.84 -3.68 20.27
N VAL A 930 17.51 -3.67 20.07
CA VAL A 930 16.70 -2.46 20.31
C VAL A 930 16.62 -2.21 21.82
N ASN A 931 16.93 -0.98 22.25
CA ASN A 931 16.85 -0.60 23.66
C ASN A 931 15.39 -0.39 24.09
N VAL A 932 14.73 -1.45 24.52
CA VAL A 932 13.33 -1.42 25.01
C VAL A 932 13.22 -1.11 26.51
N ALA A 933 14.33 -0.92 27.23
CA ALA A 933 14.28 -0.65 28.67
C ALA A 933 13.48 0.62 29.06
N PRO A 934 13.50 1.73 28.29
CA PRO A 934 12.63 2.87 28.54
C PRO A 934 11.14 2.54 28.41
N ILE A 935 10.74 1.67 27.48
CA ILE A 935 9.34 1.26 27.33
C ILE A 935 8.83 0.59 28.61
N TYR A 936 9.64 -0.24 29.28
CA TYR A 936 9.27 -0.86 30.56
C TYR A 936 9.27 0.09 31.78
N ARG A 937 9.61 1.38 31.59
CA ARG A 937 9.43 2.44 32.59
C ARG A 937 8.24 3.35 32.28
N SER A 938 7.64 3.22 31.11
CA SER A 938 6.61 4.13 30.62
C SER A 938 5.34 4.15 31.46
N ALA A 939 5.03 3.07 32.20
CA ALA A 939 3.92 3.07 33.15
C ALA A 939 4.11 4.13 34.25
N GLU A 940 5.29 4.19 34.87
CA GLU A 940 5.64 5.22 35.85
C GLU A 940 5.69 6.60 35.20
N GLU A 941 6.30 6.71 34.02
CA GLU A 941 6.44 8.02 33.33
C GLU A 941 5.07 8.61 32.97
N THR A 942 4.09 7.77 32.60
CA THR A 942 2.71 8.19 32.32
C THR A 942 2.00 8.66 33.59
N ILE A 943 2.16 7.95 34.71
CA ILE A 943 1.59 8.36 36.00
C ILE A 943 2.20 9.68 36.46
N VAL A 944 3.52 9.83 36.38
CA VAL A 944 4.23 11.08 36.75
C VAL A 944 3.84 12.24 35.85
N MET A 945 3.64 12.00 34.55
CA MET A 945 3.11 13.00 33.63
C MET A 945 1.73 13.47 34.08
N TRP A 946 0.85 12.55 34.49
CA TRP A 946 -0.49 12.89 34.97
C TRP A 946 -0.47 13.65 36.30
N GLU A 947 0.40 13.28 37.24
CA GLU A 947 0.63 14.06 38.48
C GLU A 947 1.04 15.50 38.18
N LYS A 948 1.90 15.69 37.16
CA LYS A 948 2.31 17.03 36.69
C LYS A 948 1.17 17.80 36.03
N ALA A 949 0.33 17.14 35.24
CA ALA A 949 -0.84 17.76 34.63
C ALA A 949 -1.80 18.28 35.71
N GLU A 950 -2.13 17.48 36.72
CA GLU A 950 -2.98 17.90 37.84
C GLU A 950 -2.33 19.02 38.68
N ALA A 951 -1.01 19.01 38.83
CA ALA A 951 -0.29 20.07 39.53
C ALA A 951 -0.31 21.38 38.74
N ALA A 952 -0.01 21.34 37.45
CA ALA A 952 0.00 22.51 36.57
C ALA A 952 -1.40 23.10 36.37
N ALA A 953 -2.45 22.27 36.36
CA ALA A 953 -3.85 22.71 36.27
C ALA A 953 -4.21 23.77 37.33
N ARG A 954 -3.61 23.69 38.53
CA ARG A 954 -3.81 24.70 39.59
C ARG A 954 -3.27 26.08 39.23
N SER A 955 -2.23 26.16 38.41
CA SER A 955 -1.65 27.41 37.92
C SER A 955 -2.34 27.94 36.67
N VAL A 956 -3.09 27.09 35.96
CA VAL A 956 -3.88 27.47 34.79
C VAL A 956 -5.21 28.12 35.22
N ARG A 957 -5.81 27.62 36.31
CA ARG A 957 -6.97 28.22 37.00
C ARG A 957 -6.61 29.55 37.63
#